data_AF-A0A2R7SYB8-F1
#
_entry.id   AF-A0A2R7SYB8-F1
#
_cell.length_a   1.000
_cell.length_b   1.000
_cell.length_c   1.000
_cell.angle_alpha   90.00
_cell.angle_beta   90.00
_cell.angle_gamma   90.00
#
_symmetry.space_group_name_H-M   'P 1'
#
loop_
_entity.id
_entity.type
_entity.pdbx_description
1 polymer ?
#
loop_
_entity_poly.entity_id
_entity_poly.type
_entity_poly.pdbx_seq_one_letter_code
_entity_poly.pdbx_strand_id
1 'polypeptide(L)'
;MLTATQIDGIDAPEVAALTSAQIATLNSTQLGSFSTEQLAAIEVADVKAINTAALRNLTDAQLDALTSDQLQALSSAQINALTTAQLRGLNTDDLNTLTTDQFARFSTAQVAALTSDQIKNLVSEDLNALGTAQFAALTSVQVSALTTDQISTLETADLRALSTAAVRGLSSDQIDAITSDQIQAMSTAQISMLTATQIDGIDAPEIAALTSAQIATLNSTQLGSFSTEQLAAIEVADVKAINTAALRNLTDAQLDALTSDQLQALSSAQINALTTAQLRGLNTDDLNTLTTDQFARFSTAQVLALTSDQIRNLTSEDLNALGTAQFAALSSTQVGAFTTDQVSTLETADLRAISTAAVRGLSSDQIDAITSDQIQALSTAQISVLSATQIDGIDAPEIGALTSAQIATLNSVQLGSFSTEQLAAIEVADVKAMNTAALSTLSNGQLDALTSDQLQALTSTQIGALTTAQIRGLNTDDLNTLTTEQFARFSTAQVSALTSDQINHLATEDLNALGTAQFAALSSVQVSGFTTDQMSALETADLRAITTVALRGLSSDQIDAITSDQIQALSNSQVQSLSALQLDGVGAAEMTALSSSQISVLTSTQVASLSTEQIVAIDAGDLRTLTTTSLRALTDPQLAALTSDQLQGLAAKVSSLTTSQLANLSTEDLNTFTAAQFSVMTSAQISSLGVPQIRGLETEDLHALTTSNIAAMTTSQWAALTTDQFSTLSANQITAMTTAQAHSMTTDQVHALTTDQVAGLETRDIAAMTMTQLDALDNATFSEMTAAQFNAYYAVTPMVLDLDGNGVTTLAAAQGVNFDLLGLGQTHKVGWVGGNDGLLVMDRNHDGVINDGKELFGNGTILANGKHAANGYQAMAELDSNHDGKLDIHDANFKDLRVWVDANHDGKTDAGELKLLQDLEISSLDLNAVKSGLVDNGNLIGLASGYTKTDGSTMAMADVWFTKDVQPQKADDGQPAVKLDDVLAMPTTPLLGVEHVDLSKSALLPQTPDIHLAAIDRKLAEEDELRRNGNWL
;
A
#
# COMPACT_ATOMS: atom_id res chain seq x y z
N MET A 1 -82.93 89.72 93.66
CA MET A 1 -81.74 89.63 92.79
C MET A 1 -80.97 90.93 92.94
N LEU A 2 -79.69 90.87 93.30
CA LEU A 2 -78.80 92.03 93.41
C LEU A 2 -78.47 92.56 92.00
N THR A 3 -78.38 93.87 91.80
CA THR A 3 -77.85 94.43 90.54
C THR A 3 -76.34 94.23 90.45
N ALA A 4 -75.74 94.26 89.25
CA ALA A 4 -74.28 94.15 89.10
C ALA A 4 -73.52 95.19 89.96
N THR A 5 -74.06 96.41 90.07
CA THR A 5 -73.52 97.47 90.94
C THR A 5 -73.66 97.19 92.44
N GLN A 6 -74.64 96.39 92.85
CA GLN A 6 -74.79 95.95 94.25
C GLN A 6 -73.84 94.81 94.59
N ILE A 7 -73.37 94.07 93.59
CA ILE A 7 -72.40 92.98 93.74
C ILE A 7 -70.97 93.51 93.86
N ASP A 8 -70.62 94.58 93.14
CA ASP A 8 -69.34 95.28 93.29
C ASP A 8 -69.08 95.78 94.73
N GLY A 9 -70.15 95.97 95.52
CA GLY A 9 -70.08 96.47 96.90
C GLY A 9 -70.01 95.41 97.99
N ILE A 10 -70.03 94.12 97.65
CA ILE A 10 -69.96 93.00 98.61
C ILE A 10 -68.48 92.66 98.86
N ASP A 11 -68.01 92.56 100.10
CA ASP A 11 -66.61 92.17 100.34
C ASP A 11 -66.39 90.65 100.30
N ALA A 12 -65.13 90.19 100.27
CA ALA A 12 -64.81 88.77 100.25
C ALA A 12 -65.43 87.96 101.42
N PRO A 13 -65.40 88.43 102.68
CA PRO A 13 -66.12 87.79 103.79
C PRO A 13 -67.63 87.65 103.57
N GLU A 14 -68.28 88.67 102.99
CA GLU A 14 -69.70 88.60 102.67
C GLU A 14 -70.00 87.62 101.52
N VAL A 15 -69.08 87.47 100.56
CA VAL A 15 -69.17 86.42 99.52
C VAL A 15 -69.00 85.01 100.12
N ALA A 16 -68.06 84.83 101.06
CA ALA A 16 -67.88 83.56 101.76
C ALA A 16 -69.11 83.14 102.58
N ALA A 17 -69.94 84.08 103.03
CA ALA A 17 -71.18 83.81 103.75
C ALA A 17 -72.37 83.42 102.84
N LEU A 18 -72.22 83.45 101.52
CA LEU A 18 -73.27 83.06 100.58
C LEU A 18 -73.46 81.55 100.56
N THR A 19 -74.68 81.09 100.83
CA THR A 19 -75.03 79.66 100.72
C THR A 19 -75.05 79.18 99.26
N SER A 20 -74.85 77.88 99.03
CA SER A 20 -75.05 77.20 97.74
C SER A 20 -76.34 77.62 97.03
N ALA A 21 -77.45 77.76 97.77
CA ALA A 21 -78.73 78.17 97.20
C ALA A 21 -78.69 79.61 96.67
N GLN A 22 -77.98 80.52 97.35
CA GLN A 22 -77.79 81.89 96.90
C GLN A 22 -76.87 81.95 95.69
N ILE A 23 -75.76 81.23 95.69
CA ILE A 23 -74.83 81.12 94.55
C ILE A 23 -75.55 80.55 93.30
N ALA A 24 -76.40 79.53 93.46
CA ALA A 24 -77.18 78.96 92.35
C ALA A 24 -78.12 79.94 91.64
N THR A 25 -78.56 80.99 92.33
CA THR A 25 -79.45 82.01 91.77
C THR A 25 -78.74 83.13 91.01
N LEU A 26 -77.40 83.19 91.05
CA LEU A 26 -76.63 84.19 90.32
C LEU A 26 -76.68 83.93 88.82
N ASN A 27 -77.05 84.94 88.04
CA ASN A 27 -76.98 84.88 86.57
C ASN A 27 -75.56 85.22 86.06
N SER A 28 -75.33 85.07 84.75
CA SER A 28 -74.02 85.27 84.13
C SER A 28 -73.47 86.69 84.25
N THR A 29 -74.34 87.71 84.29
CA THR A 29 -73.94 89.11 84.49
C THR A 29 -73.55 89.37 85.95
N GLN A 30 -74.27 88.78 86.89
CA GLN A 30 -74.04 88.93 88.33
C GLN A 30 -72.74 88.25 88.76
N LEU A 31 -72.50 87.01 88.34
CA LEU A 31 -71.26 86.32 88.68
C LEU A 31 -70.06 86.94 87.92
N GLY A 32 -70.26 87.35 86.66
CA GLY A 32 -69.23 88.00 85.85
C GLY A 32 -68.85 89.41 86.33
N SER A 33 -69.59 90.03 87.25
CA SER A 33 -69.18 91.28 87.90
C SER A 33 -68.35 91.07 89.17
N PHE A 34 -68.15 89.82 89.61
CA PHE A 34 -67.31 89.58 90.80
C PHE A 34 -65.84 89.91 90.49
N SER A 35 -65.13 90.52 91.43
CA SER A 35 -63.67 90.61 91.39
C SER A 35 -63.04 89.22 91.53
N THR A 36 -61.77 89.09 91.17
CA THR A 36 -60.99 87.86 91.38
C THR A 36 -60.95 87.45 92.86
N GLU A 37 -60.84 88.42 93.77
CA GLU A 37 -60.86 88.21 95.23
C GLU A 37 -62.23 87.72 95.73
N GLN A 38 -63.33 88.27 95.18
CA GLN A 38 -64.68 87.82 95.50
C GLN A 38 -64.92 86.38 95.03
N LEU A 39 -64.46 86.00 93.83
CA LEU A 39 -64.60 84.62 93.33
C LEU A 39 -63.77 83.64 94.16
N ALA A 40 -62.53 83.99 94.52
CA ALA A 40 -61.67 83.20 95.39
C ALA A 40 -62.28 82.99 96.80
N ALA A 41 -63.15 83.90 97.25
CA ALA A 41 -63.80 83.84 98.56
C ALA A 41 -65.04 82.93 98.61
N ILE A 42 -65.58 82.46 97.48
CA ILE A 42 -66.70 81.50 97.48
C ILE A 42 -66.25 80.21 98.19
N GLU A 43 -67.00 79.73 99.19
CA GLU A 43 -66.61 78.48 99.85
C GLU A 43 -66.59 77.30 98.85
N VAL A 44 -65.61 76.41 99.00
CA VAL A 44 -65.39 75.25 98.11
C VAL A 44 -66.67 74.41 97.93
N ALA A 45 -67.48 74.27 98.98
CA ALA A 45 -68.74 73.54 98.95
C ALA A 45 -69.78 74.19 98.02
N ASP A 46 -69.74 75.51 97.86
CA ASP A 46 -70.73 76.31 97.12
C ASP A 46 -70.37 76.51 95.64
N VAL A 47 -69.12 76.25 95.25
CA VAL A 47 -68.67 76.32 93.84
C VAL A 47 -69.49 75.42 92.93
N LYS A 48 -69.92 74.24 93.41
CA LYS A 48 -70.81 73.31 92.68
C LYS A 48 -72.17 73.91 92.34
N ALA A 49 -72.59 74.96 93.06
CA ALA A 49 -73.85 75.62 92.83
C ALA A 49 -73.81 76.64 91.69
N ILE A 50 -72.63 77.06 91.22
CA ILE A 50 -72.48 77.97 90.07
C ILE A 50 -73.09 77.33 88.83
N ASN A 51 -74.13 77.93 88.26
CA ASN A 51 -74.73 77.37 87.04
C ASN A 51 -73.79 77.47 85.83
N THR A 52 -73.90 76.52 84.91
CA THR A 52 -73.03 76.39 83.73
C THR A 52 -73.09 77.57 82.76
N ALA A 53 -74.15 78.39 82.80
CA ALA A 53 -74.26 79.58 81.95
C ALA A 53 -73.47 80.76 82.54
N ALA A 54 -73.44 80.87 83.87
CA ALA A 54 -72.65 81.88 84.57
C ALA A 54 -71.16 81.58 84.50
N LEU A 55 -70.77 80.31 84.69
CA LEU A 55 -69.38 79.87 84.55
C LEU A 55 -68.78 80.20 83.17
N ARG A 56 -69.55 80.02 82.09
CA ARG A 56 -69.14 80.35 80.71
C ARG A 56 -68.84 81.83 80.46
N ASN A 57 -69.29 82.70 81.34
CA ASN A 57 -69.17 84.15 81.19
C ASN A 57 -68.08 84.75 82.08
N LEU A 58 -67.37 83.94 82.85
CA LEU A 58 -66.17 84.38 83.57
C LEU A 58 -65.07 84.73 82.57
N THR A 59 -64.39 85.84 82.82
CA THR A 59 -63.14 86.20 82.14
C THR A 59 -62.00 85.27 82.54
N ASP A 60 -60.93 85.21 81.75
CA ASP A 60 -59.77 84.37 82.04
C ASP A 60 -59.18 84.68 83.43
N ALA A 61 -59.07 85.97 83.79
CA ALA A 61 -58.59 86.39 85.11
C ALA A 61 -59.51 85.97 86.26
N GLN A 62 -60.83 85.92 86.03
CA GLN A 62 -61.81 85.48 87.03
C GLN A 62 -61.79 83.96 87.23
N LEU A 63 -61.51 83.21 86.16
CA LEU A 63 -61.41 81.76 86.23
C LEU A 63 -60.08 81.32 86.87
N ASP A 64 -58.96 81.96 86.51
CA ASP A 64 -57.61 81.79 87.08
C ASP A 64 -57.54 82.21 88.56
N ALA A 65 -58.48 83.03 89.03
CA ALA A 65 -58.59 83.40 90.44
C ALA A 65 -59.23 82.34 91.34
N LEU A 66 -59.85 81.31 90.77
CA LEU A 66 -60.35 80.19 91.57
C LEU A 66 -59.18 79.43 92.17
N THR A 67 -59.27 79.13 93.47
CA THR A 67 -58.27 78.30 94.15
C THR A 67 -58.32 76.86 93.64
N SER A 68 -57.22 76.11 93.81
CA SER A 68 -57.13 74.69 93.43
C SER A 68 -58.27 73.85 94.00
N ASP A 69 -58.65 74.08 95.26
CA ASP A 69 -59.76 73.38 95.91
C ASP A 69 -61.11 73.71 95.25
N GLN A 70 -61.30 74.97 94.83
CA GLN A 70 -62.50 75.40 94.12
C GLN A 70 -62.58 74.81 92.71
N LEU A 71 -61.46 74.75 91.98
CA LEU A 71 -61.39 74.09 90.66
C LEU A 71 -61.72 72.60 90.77
N GLN A 72 -61.17 71.89 91.76
CA GLN A 72 -61.52 70.49 92.05
C GLN A 72 -62.97 70.30 92.44
N ALA A 73 -63.59 71.30 93.08
CA ALA A 73 -65.00 71.23 93.45
C ALA A 73 -65.95 71.35 92.26
N LEU A 74 -65.53 71.83 91.07
CA LEU A 74 -66.43 71.92 89.91
C LEU A 74 -67.00 70.55 89.51
N SER A 75 -68.32 70.49 89.29
CA SER A 75 -68.98 69.28 88.79
C SER A 75 -68.60 68.99 87.34
N SER A 76 -68.76 67.73 86.89
CA SER A 76 -68.52 67.33 85.51
C SER A 76 -69.32 68.17 84.48
N ALA A 77 -70.53 68.61 84.83
CA ALA A 77 -71.33 69.48 83.97
C ALA A 77 -70.77 70.90 83.86
N GLN A 78 -70.18 71.41 84.93
CA GLN A 78 -69.49 72.71 84.97
C GLN A 78 -68.17 72.66 84.19
N ILE A 79 -67.39 71.60 84.37
CA ILE A 79 -66.16 71.36 83.61
C ILE A 79 -66.44 71.26 82.09
N ASN A 80 -67.43 70.46 81.68
CA ASN A 80 -67.84 70.38 80.27
C ASN A 80 -68.44 71.71 79.74
N ALA A 81 -68.92 72.58 80.65
CA ALA A 81 -69.45 73.86 80.26
C ALA A 81 -68.39 74.91 79.91
N LEU A 82 -67.16 74.80 80.43
CA LEU A 82 -66.07 75.73 80.12
C LEU A 82 -65.89 75.88 78.61
N THR A 83 -65.76 77.12 78.14
CA THR A 83 -65.53 77.37 76.71
C THR A 83 -64.11 76.97 76.31
N THR A 84 -63.89 76.74 75.02
CA THR A 84 -62.55 76.46 74.47
C THR A 84 -61.58 77.62 74.68
N ALA A 85 -62.07 78.87 74.74
CA ALA A 85 -61.27 80.05 75.05
C ALA A 85 -60.84 80.05 76.53
N GLN A 86 -61.77 79.81 77.45
CA GLN A 86 -61.48 79.73 78.88
C GLN A 86 -60.48 78.61 79.19
N LEU A 87 -60.61 77.43 78.56
CA LEU A 87 -59.64 76.34 78.72
C LEU A 87 -58.24 76.72 78.23
N ARG A 88 -58.12 77.49 77.14
CA ARG A 88 -56.81 77.96 76.64
C ARG A 88 -56.16 79.01 77.53
N GLY A 89 -56.97 79.73 78.31
CA GLY A 89 -56.51 80.74 79.26
C GLY A 89 -55.96 80.16 80.57
N LEU A 90 -56.34 78.93 80.93
CA LEU A 90 -55.85 78.27 82.14
C LEU A 90 -54.35 77.94 82.04
N ASN A 91 -53.60 78.19 83.10
CA ASN A 91 -52.23 77.72 83.20
C ASN A 91 -52.20 76.20 83.49
N THR A 92 -51.04 75.56 83.33
CA THR A 92 -50.95 74.10 83.50
C THR A 92 -51.03 73.66 84.96
N ASP A 93 -50.64 74.51 85.92
CA ASP A 93 -50.78 74.18 87.34
C ASP A 93 -52.27 74.00 87.67
N ASP A 94 -53.13 74.92 87.22
CA ASP A 94 -54.59 74.83 87.38
C ASP A 94 -55.19 73.60 86.70
N LEU A 95 -54.73 73.28 85.48
CA LEU A 95 -55.17 72.07 84.79
C LEU A 95 -54.81 70.81 85.58
N ASN A 96 -53.57 70.70 86.07
CA ASN A 96 -53.10 69.58 86.90
C ASN A 96 -53.73 69.55 88.31
N THR A 97 -54.50 70.58 88.70
CA THR A 97 -55.31 70.50 89.92
C THR A 97 -56.62 69.73 89.72
N LEU A 98 -57.11 69.63 88.48
CA LEU A 98 -58.35 68.90 88.20
C LEU A 98 -58.17 67.41 88.48
N THR A 99 -59.26 66.76 88.87
CA THR A 99 -59.27 65.30 89.06
C THR A 99 -59.34 64.58 87.71
N THR A 100 -58.84 63.35 87.65
CA THR A 100 -58.96 62.47 86.46
C THR A 100 -60.42 62.31 86.01
N ASP A 101 -61.38 62.21 86.95
CA ASP A 101 -62.81 62.18 86.65
C ASP A 101 -63.32 63.46 85.95
N GLN A 102 -62.69 64.61 86.18
CA GLN A 102 -63.01 65.87 85.50
C GLN A 102 -62.38 65.93 84.10
N PHE A 103 -61.12 65.50 83.95
CA PHE A 103 -60.45 65.37 82.65
C PHE A 103 -61.21 64.45 81.69
N ALA A 104 -61.68 63.30 82.17
CA ALA A 104 -62.49 62.35 81.42
C ALA A 104 -63.78 62.95 80.83
N ARG A 105 -64.23 64.11 81.33
CA ARG A 105 -65.47 64.78 80.96
C ARG A 105 -65.27 65.94 79.99
N PHE A 106 -64.04 66.28 79.65
CA PHE A 106 -63.78 67.20 78.55
C PHE A 106 -64.35 66.67 77.25
N SER A 107 -65.01 67.56 76.51
CA SER A 107 -65.46 67.29 75.15
C SER A 107 -64.27 67.25 74.18
N THR A 108 -64.44 66.61 73.03
CA THR A 108 -63.43 66.59 71.97
C THR A 108 -63.03 67.98 71.49
N ALA A 109 -63.98 68.93 71.47
CA ALA A 109 -63.70 70.33 71.12
C ALA A 109 -62.87 71.04 72.19
N GLN A 110 -63.08 70.74 73.48
CA GLN A 110 -62.29 71.26 74.59
C GLN A 110 -60.85 70.73 74.54
N VAL A 111 -60.68 69.42 74.31
CA VAL A 111 -59.35 68.80 74.18
C VAL A 111 -58.59 69.32 72.95
N ALA A 112 -59.24 69.42 71.79
CA ALA A 112 -58.64 70.00 70.59
C ALA A 112 -58.28 71.49 70.75
N ALA A 113 -58.86 72.17 71.74
CA ALA A 113 -58.54 73.56 72.05
C ALA A 113 -57.33 73.74 72.96
N LEU A 114 -56.90 72.73 73.72
CA LEU A 114 -55.71 72.83 74.57
C LEU A 114 -54.47 73.22 73.76
N THR A 115 -53.59 74.02 74.33
CA THR A 115 -52.33 74.40 73.68
C THR A 115 -51.32 73.26 73.79
N SER A 116 -50.31 73.24 72.90
CA SER A 116 -49.20 72.29 72.99
C SER A 116 -48.44 72.41 74.31
N ASP A 117 -48.31 73.63 74.86
CA ASP A 117 -47.66 73.86 76.15
C ASP A 117 -48.49 73.30 77.32
N GLN A 118 -49.82 73.39 77.24
CA GLN A 118 -50.70 72.74 78.23
C GLN A 118 -50.54 71.23 78.16
N ILE A 119 -50.69 70.63 76.97
CA ILE A 119 -50.58 69.17 76.76
C ILE A 119 -49.22 68.63 77.24
N LYS A 120 -48.10 69.28 76.88
CA LYS A 120 -46.75 68.86 77.26
C LYS A 120 -46.52 68.83 78.77
N ASN A 121 -47.17 69.72 79.52
CA ASN A 121 -46.96 69.87 80.96
C ASN A 121 -48.07 69.18 81.81
N LEU A 122 -49.04 68.50 81.18
CA LEU A 122 -49.98 67.65 81.90
C LEU A 122 -49.26 66.46 82.56
N VAL A 123 -49.66 66.10 83.77
CA VAL A 123 -49.22 64.83 84.36
C VAL A 123 -49.82 63.64 83.60
N SER A 124 -49.09 62.52 83.52
CA SER A 124 -49.50 61.37 82.70
C SER A 124 -50.84 60.78 83.15
N GLU A 125 -51.17 60.82 84.44
CA GLU A 125 -52.47 60.34 84.95
C GLU A 125 -53.65 61.14 84.38
N ASP A 126 -53.49 62.46 84.24
CA ASP A 126 -54.55 63.35 83.72
C ASP A 126 -54.69 63.24 82.21
N LEU A 127 -53.57 63.07 81.51
CA LEU A 127 -53.57 62.79 80.08
C LEU A 127 -54.28 61.46 79.78
N ASN A 128 -53.97 60.41 80.54
CA ASN A 128 -54.61 59.09 80.42
C ASN A 128 -56.06 59.06 80.90
N ALA A 129 -56.50 60.06 81.68
CA ALA A 129 -57.90 60.19 82.05
C ALA A 129 -58.78 60.63 80.85
N LEU A 130 -58.18 61.18 79.78
CA LEU A 130 -58.89 61.43 78.53
C LEU A 130 -59.28 60.11 77.86
N GLY A 131 -60.49 60.02 77.32
CA GLY A 131 -60.92 58.82 76.59
C GLY A 131 -60.44 58.80 75.13
N THR A 132 -60.53 57.62 74.51
CA THR A 132 -60.23 57.40 73.08
C THR A 132 -60.82 58.42 72.10
N ALA A 133 -62.06 58.91 72.34
CA ALA A 133 -62.67 59.92 71.49
C ALA A 133 -61.97 61.28 71.59
N GLN A 134 -61.46 61.62 72.77
CA GLN A 134 -60.66 62.82 73.01
C GLN A 134 -59.27 62.70 72.39
N PHE A 135 -58.61 61.54 72.50
CA PHE A 135 -57.34 61.30 71.80
C PHE A 135 -57.49 61.38 70.28
N ALA A 136 -58.58 60.85 69.72
CA ALA A 136 -58.89 60.99 68.29
C ALA A 136 -59.08 62.46 67.84
N ALA A 137 -59.39 63.36 68.78
CA ALA A 137 -59.56 64.79 68.52
C ALA A 137 -58.27 65.61 68.67
N LEU A 138 -57.19 65.02 69.21
CA LEU A 138 -55.89 65.69 69.29
C LEU A 138 -55.35 65.97 67.90
N THR A 139 -54.87 67.20 67.73
CA THR A 139 -54.21 67.63 66.50
C THR A 139 -52.77 67.12 66.43
N SER A 140 -52.19 67.07 65.23
CA SER A 140 -50.79 66.64 65.06
C SER A 140 -49.80 67.52 65.83
N VAL A 141 -50.12 68.80 66.05
CA VAL A 141 -49.27 69.76 66.78
C VAL A 141 -49.35 69.55 68.30
N GLN A 142 -50.48 69.07 68.81
CA GLN A 142 -50.63 68.68 70.21
C GLN A 142 -49.92 67.34 70.47
N VAL A 143 -50.09 66.36 69.58
CA VAL A 143 -49.44 65.05 69.70
C VAL A 143 -47.92 65.17 69.59
N SER A 144 -47.38 66.00 68.69
CA SER A 144 -45.93 66.25 68.61
C SER A 144 -45.35 66.99 69.83
N ALA A 145 -46.20 67.52 70.72
CA ALA A 145 -45.77 68.20 71.93
C ALA A 145 -45.68 67.28 73.16
N LEU A 146 -46.24 66.06 73.06
CA LEU A 146 -46.16 65.05 74.13
C LEU A 146 -44.71 64.73 74.48
N THR A 147 -44.43 64.46 75.75
CA THR A 147 -43.11 63.96 76.16
C THR A 147 -43.01 62.46 75.92
N THR A 148 -41.79 61.92 75.89
CA THR A 148 -41.55 60.46 75.84
C THR A 148 -42.16 59.74 77.04
N ASP A 149 -42.13 60.36 78.22
CA ASP A 149 -42.75 59.83 79.45
C ASP A 149 -44.28 59.77 79.34
N GLN A 150 -44.89 60.77 78.70
CA GLN A 150 -46.33 60.76 78.42
C GLN A 150 -46.69 59.67 77.39
N ILE A 151 -45.89 59.49 76.34
CA ILE A 151 -46.14 58.48 75.29
C ILE A 151 -46.04 57.06 75.84
N SER A 152 -44.98 56.75 76.58
CA SER A 152 -44.74 55.40 77.14
C SER A 152 -45.81 54.96 78.13
N THR A 153 -46.60 55.90 78.67
CA THR A 153 -47.70 55.63 79.61
C THR A 153 -49.09 55.61 78.98
N LEU A 154 -49.24 55.94 77.68
CA LEU A 154 -50.54 55.94 77.00
C LEU A 154 -51.19 54.57 76.96
N GLU A 155 -52.50 54.50 77.15
CA GLU A 155 -53.25 53.27 76.89
C GLU A 155 -53.21 52.90 75.40
N THR A 156 -53.13 51.61 75.09
CA THR A 156 -53.03 51.12 73.71
C THR A 156 -54.24 51.51 72.84
N ALA A 157 -55.43 51.62 73.44
CA ALA A 157 -56.64 52.06 72.77
C ALA A 157 -56.57 53.54 72.37
N ASP A 158 -55.96 54.38 73.20
CA ASP A 158 -55.82 55.83 72.98
C ASP A 158 -54.78 56.15 71.92
N LEU A 159 -53.62 55.48 71.98
CA LEU A 159 -52.61 55.57 70.91
C LEU A 159 -53.19 55.15 69.56
N ARG A 160 -53.96 54.05 69.53
CA ARG A 160 -54.65 53.57 68.33
C ARG A 160 -55.73 54.55 67.83
N ALA A 161 -56.32 55.35 68.72
CA ALA A 161 -57.34 56.33 68.35
C ALA A 161 -56.75 57.57 67.65
N LEU A 162 -55.44 57.84 67.80
CA LEU A 162 -54.77 58.94 67.11
C LEU A 162 -54.88 58.83 65.59
N SER A 163 -55.15 59.96 64.94
CA SER A 163 -55.15 60.02 63.48
C SER A 163 -53.76 59.70 62.90
N THR A 164 -53.72 59.13 61.68
CA THR A 164 -52.45 58.86 61.00
C THR A 164 -51.60 60.11 60.77
N ALA A 165 -52.24 61.28 60.61
CA ALA A 165 -51.54 62.56 60.51
C ALA A 165 -50.88 62.97 61.83
N ALA A 166 -51.49 62.65 62.97
CA ALA A 166 -50.93 62.91 64.28
C ALA A 166 -49.77 61.96 64.60
N VAL A 167 -49.93 60.66 64.33
CA VAL A 167 -48.84 59.66 64.47
C VAL A 167 -47.65 60.02 63.58
N ARG A 168 -47.88 60.41 62.33
CA ARG A 168 -46.80 60.89 61.44
C ARG A 168 -46.12 62.17 61.93
N GLY A 169 -46.73 62.92 62.85
CA GLY A 169 -46.16 64.13 63.45
C GLY A 169 -45.20 63.86 64.62
N LEU A 170 -45.12 62.62 65.11
CA LEU A 170 -44.22 62.25 66.21
C LEU A 170 -42.74 62.35 65.79
N SER A 171 -41.87 62.77 66.70
CA SER A 171 -40.41 62.70 66.52
C SER A 171 -39.90 61.26 66.63
N SER A 172 -38.65 61.00 66.22
CA SER A 172 -38.03 59.68 66.41
C SER A 172 -37.94 59.30 67.90
N ASP A 173 -37.52 60.22 68.78
CA ASP A 173 -37.50 59.98 70.24
C ASP A 173 -38.89 59.61 70.81
N GLN A 174 -39.95 60.20 70.25
CA GLN A 174 -41.33 59.90 70.65
C GLN A 174 -41.80 58.54 70.13
N ILE A 175 -41.32 58.12 68.95
CA ILE A 175 -41.60 56.79 68.39
C ILE A 175 -40.84 55.72 69.17
N ASP A 176 -39.59 55.98 69.52
CA ASP A 176 -38.74 55.13 70.37
C ASP A 176 -39.35 54.89 71.76
N ALA A 177 -40.05 55.90 72.31
CA ALA A 177 -40.77 55.78 73.57
C ALA A 177 -42.05 54.92 73.51
N ILE A 178 -42.49 54.48 72.32
CA ILE A 178 -43.65 53.60 72.17
C ILE A 178 -43.24 52.17 72.54
N THR A 179 -43.92 51.60 73.53
CA THR A 179 -43.66 50.23 73.99
C THR A 179 -44.10 49.17 72.98
N SER A 180 -43.52 47.97 73.07
CA SER A 180 -43.93 46.80 72.30
C SER A 180 -45.45 46.52 72.28
N ASP A 181 -46.14 46.59 73.44
CA ASP A 181 -47.60 46.40 73.53
C ASP A 181 -48.38 47.48 72.75
N GLN A 182 -47.87 48.71 72.76
CA GLN A 182 -48.44 49.83 72.04
C GLN A 182 -48.23 49.71 70.53
N ILE A 183 -47.03 49.33 70.08
CA ILE A 183 -46.74 49.06 68.65
C ILE A 183 -47.66 47.95 68.13
N GLN A 184 -47.81 46.85 68.85
CA GLN A 184 -48.68 45.74 68.46
C GLN A 184 -50.15 46.19 68.31
N ALA A 185 -50.61 47.12 69.15
CA ALA A 185 -51.97 47.64 69.11
C ALA A 185 -52.25 48.65 67.99
N MET A 186 -51.22 49.30 67.43
CA MET A 186 -51.36 50.27 66.35
C MET A 186 -52.02 49.64 65.11
N SER A 187 -52.85 50.41 64.42
CA SER A 187 -53.43 49.96 63.16
C SER A 187 -52.39 49.91 62.04
N THR A 188 -52.61 49.05 61.05
CA THR A 188 -51.76 48.99 59.84
C THR A 188 -51.68 50.32 59.11
N ALA A 189 -52.74 51.14 59.15
CA ALA A 189 -52.75 52.48 58.56
C ALA A 189 -51.86 53.48 59.32
N GLN A 190 -51.69 53.30 60.64
CA GLN A 190 -50.78 54.13 61.43
C GLN A 190 -49.32 53.75 61.14
N ILE A 191 -49.01 52.45 61.12
CA ILE A 191 -47.67 51.93 60.80
C ILE A 191 -47.26 52.30 59.36
N SER A 192 -48.14 52.08 58.37
CA SER A 192 -47.82 52.37 56.96
C SER A 192 -47.59 53.85 56.66
N MET A 193 -47.98 54.75 57.55
CA MET A 193 -47.81 56.21 57.40
C MET A 193 -46.55 56.75 58.09
N LEU A 194 -45.83 55.93 58.85
CA LEU A 194 -44.55 56.31 59.45
C LEU A 194 -43.52 56.61 58.35
N THR A 195 -42.69 57.61 58.61
CA THR A 195 -41.57 57.94 57.71
C THR A 195 -40.39 57.01 57.95
N ALA A 196 -39.46 56.91 56.99
CA ALA A 196 -38.23 56.13 57.15
C ALA A 196 -37.44 56.53 58.40
N THR A 197 -37.36 57.83 58.72
CA THR A 197 -36.68 58.34 59.92
C THR A 197 -37.38 57.99 61.23
N GLN A 198 -38.70 57.83 61.21
CA GLN A 198 -39.45 57.37 62.38
C GLN A 198 -39.26 55.87 62.59
N ILE A 199 -39.30 55.10 61.51
CA ILE A 199 -39.05 53.65 61.52
C ILE A 199 -37.63 53.33 62.01
N ASP A 200 -36.63 54.10 61.56
CA ASP A 200 -35.23 53.97 61.99
C ASP A 200 -35.07 54.16 63.52
N GLY A 201 -35.96 54.93 64.14
CA GLY A 201 -36.00 55.11 65.59
C GLY A 201 -36.82 54.07 66.37
N ILE A 202 -37.25 52.96 65.75
CA ILE A 202 -37.93 51.85 66.46
C ILE A 202 -36.90 50.78 66.80
N ASP A 203 -36.68 50.50 68.08
CA ASP A 203 -35.72 49.48 68.49
C ASP A 203 -36.17 48.03 68.18
N ALA A 204 -35.23 47.10 68.26
CA ALA A 204 -35.45 45.69 67.89
C ALA A 204 -36.62 45.00 68.63
N PRO A 205 -36.84 45.17 69.95
CA PRO A 205 -37.97 44.56 70.64
C PRO A 205 -39.33 45.02 70.09
N GLU A 206 -39.44 46.31 69.76
CA GLU A 206 -40.64 46.91 69.18
C GLU A 206 -40.87 46.45 67.73
N ILE A 207 -39.81 46.24 66.95
CA ILE A 207 -39.93 45.59 65.63
C ILE A 207 -40.43 44.15 65.76
N ALA A 208 -39.92 43.38 66.73
CA ALA A 208 -40.38 42.02 66.99
C ALA A 208 -41.86 41.96 67.44
N ALA A 209 -42.38 43.04 68.04
CA ALA A 209 -43.78 43.15 68.45
C ALA A 209 -44.75 43.44 67.29
N LEU A 210 -44.25 43.79 66.10
CA LEU A 210 -45.09 44.02 64.92
C LEU A 210 -45.77 42.73 64.49
N THR A 211 -47.06 42.81 64.19
CA THR A 211 -47.82 41.70 63.61
C THR A 211 -47.50 41.50 62.13
N SER A 212 -47.69 40.29 61.60
CA SER A 212 -47.56 40.02 60.15
C SER A 212 -48.36 40.99 59.27
N ALA A 213 -49.53 41.43 59.74
CA ALA A 213 -50.37 42.37 59.02
C ALA A 213 -49.75 43.78 58.96
N GLN A 214 -49.06 44.22 60.02
CA GLN A 214 -48.34 45.49 60.04
C GLN A 214 -47.09 45.43 59.15
N ILE A 215 -46.28 44.36 59.25
CA ILE A 215 -45.11 44.13 58.38
C ILE A 215 -45.51 44.12 56.90
N ALA A 216 -46.62 43.45 56.54
CA ALA A 216 -47.11 43.41 55.15
C ALA A 216 -47.43 44.79 54.55
N THR A 217 -47.73 45.78 55.39
CA THR A 217 -48.05 47.14 54.93
C THR A 217 -46.84 48.07 54.79
N LEU A 218 -45.65 47.64 55.24
CA LEU A 218 -44.42 48.40 55.06
C LEU A 218 -44.04 48.48 53.58
N ASN A 219 -43.76 49.68 53.11
CA ASN A 219 -43.28 49.91 51.74
C ASN A 219 -41.76 49.74 51.64
N SER A 220 -41.22 49.75 50.41
CA SER A 220 -39.80 49.53 50.15
C SER A 220 -38.87 50.59 50.75
N THR A 221 -39.36 51.82 50.95
CA THR A 221 -38.58 52.90 51.58
C THR A 221 -38.51 52.72 53.10
N GLN A 222 -39.62 52.28 53.72
CA GLN A 222 -39.66 51.99 55.16
C GLN A 222 -38.81 50.76 55.50
N LEU A 223 -38.99 49.64 54.80
CA LEU A 223 -38.20 48.45 55.09
C LEU A 223 -36.71 48.64 54.75
N GLY A 224 -36.42 49.39 53.67
CA GLY A 224 -35.05 49.72 53.29
C GLY A 224 -34.34 50.66 54.27
N SER A 225 -35.05 51.33 55.18
CA SER A 225 -34.45 52.14 56.25
C SER A 225 -34.18 51.36 57.53
N PHE A 226 -34.51 50.06 57.59
CA PHE A 226 -34.21 49.25 58.77
C PHE A 226 -32.70 49.08 58.93
N SER A 227 -32.23 49.13 60.17
CA SER A 227 -30.89 48.65 60.53
C SER A 227 -30.81 47.12 60.39
N THR A 228 -29.59 46.59 60.38
CA THR A 228 -29.36 45.13 60.36
C THR A 228 -29.94 44.45 61.60
N GLU A 229 -29.90 45.13 62.75
CA GLU A 229 -30.48 44.63 64.00
C GLU A 229 -32.01 44.60 63.96
N GLN A 230 -32.64 45.63 63.40
CA GLN A 230 -34.10 45.68 63.21
C GLN A 230 -34.58 44.58 62.25
N LEU A 231 -33.85 44.30 61.16
CA LEU A 231 -34.21 43.19 60.25
C LEU A 231 -34.06 41.83 60.92
N ALA A 232 -32.98 41.61 61.68
CA ALA A 232 -32.79 40.38 62.44
C ALA A 232 -33.87 40.17 63.52
N ALA A 233 -34.50 41.25 64.01
CA ALA A 233 -35.56 41.20 65.00
C ALA A 233 -36.94 40.81 64.45
N ILE A 234 -37.16 40.85 63.13
CA ILE A 234 -38.44 40.42 62.53
C ILE A 234 -38.66 38.93 62.85
N GLU A 235 -39.79 38.57 63.45
CA GLU A 235 -40.05 37.17 63.75
C GLU A 235 -40.10 36.30 62.48
N VAL A 236 -39.59 35.07 62.57
CA VAL A 236 -39.54 34.11 61.45
C VAL A 236 -40.92 33.91 60.80
N ALA A 237 -41.99 33.93 61.59
CA ALA A 237 -43.36 33.80 61.11
C ALA A 237 -43.82 34.97 60.22
N ASP A 238 -43.20 36.14 60.37
CA ASP A 238 -43.56 37.40 59.71
C ASP A 238 -42.70 37.70 58.48
N VAL A 239 -41.55 37.03 58.30
CA VAL A 239 -40.69 37.19 57.13
C VAL A 239 -41.46 36.97 55.82
N LYS A 240 -42.37 35.98 55.79
CA LYS A 240 -43.23 35.71 54.61
C LYS A 240 -44.21 36.85 54.27
N ALA A 241 -44.46 37.76 55.21
CA ALA A 241 -45.32 38.92 55.03
C ALA A 241 -44.59 40.07 54.30
N ILE A 242 -43.25 40.04 54.26
CA ILE A 242 -42.45 41.03 53.53
C ILE A 242 -42.79 40.96 52.04
N ASN A 243 -43.29 42.06 51.49
CA ASN A 243 -43.64 42.09 50.07
C ASN A 243 -42.37 42.05 49.19
N THR A 244 -42.53 41.48 47.99
CA THR A 244 -41.40 41.26 47.07
C THR A 244 -40.77 42.54 46.51
N ALA A 245 -41.47 43.69 46.56
CA ALA A 245 -40.92 44.97 46.12
C ALA A 245 -39.96 45.55 47.18
N ALA A 246 -40.30 45.38 48.46
CA ALA A 246 -39.46 45.78 49.58
C ALA A 246 -38.20 44.93 49.67
N LEU A 247 -38.33 43.61 49.50
CA LEU A 247 -37.20 42.68 49.47
C LEU A 247 -36.15 43.06 48.42
N ARG A 248 -36.57 43.51 47.23
CA ARG A 248 -35.67 43.96 46.15
C ARG A 248 -34.88 45.23 46.46
N ASN A 249 -35.30 45.98 47.47
CA ASN A 249 -34.67 47.24 47.87
C ASN A 249 -33.73 47.10 49.07
N LEU A 250 -33.62 45.90 49.65
CA LEU A 250 -32.64 45.62 50.69
C LEU A 250 -31.22 45.67 50.11
N THR A 251 -30.34 46.30 50.87
CA THR A 251 -28.89 46.29 50.62
C THR A 251 -28.28 44.93 50.93
N ASP A 252 -27.06 44.69 50.44
CA ASP A 252 -26.35 43.42 50.71
C ASP A 252 -26.15 43.20 52.21
N ALA A 253 -25.78 44.24 52.97
CA ALA A 253 -25.62 44.16 54.43
C ALA A 253 -26.94 43.88 55.17
N GLN A 254 -28.07 44.37 54.65
CA GLN A 254 -29.39 44.10 55.22
C GLN A 254 -29.85 42.66 54.92
N LEU A 255 -29.50 42.13 53.76
CA LEU A 255 -29.83 40.75 53.39
C LEU A 255 -28.97 39.74 54.17
N ASP A 256 -27.67 40.02 54.34
CA ASP A 256 -26.70 39.25 55.14
C ASP A 256 -27.02 39.29 56.65
N ALA A 257 -27.78 40.28 57.10
CA ALA A 257 -28.24 40.37 58.49
C ALA A 257 -29.44 39.47 58.81
N LEU A 258 -30.10 38.88 57.80
CA LEU A 258 -31.17 37.92 58.04
C LEU A 258 -30.57 36.65 58.64
N THR A 259 -31.20 36.14 59.69
CA THR A 259 -30.82 34.87 60.29
C THR A 259 -31.14 33.70 59.35
N SER A 260 -30.46 32.56 59.54
CA SER A 260 -30.72 31.35 58.75
C SER A 260 -32.18 30.91 58.78
N ASP A 261 -32.84 31.00 59.95
CA ASP A 261 -34.27 30.68 60.08
C ASP A 261 -35.16 31.64 59.28
N GLN A 262 -34.80 32.93 59.23
CA GLN A 262 -35.52 33.92 58.43
C GLN A 262 -35.31 33.69 56.92
N LEU A 263 -34.10 33.35 56.48
CA LEU A 263 -33.83 33.00 55.09
C LEU A 263 -34.63 31.76 54.65
N GLN A 264 -34.70 30.73 55.50
CA GLN A 264 -35.52 29.53 55.24
C GLN A 264 -37.04 29.82 55.24
N ALA A 265 -37.49 30.85 55.96
CA ALA A 265 -38.90 31.25 55.98
C ALA A 265 -39.36 32.04 54.74
N LEU A 266 -38.43 32.47 53.88
CA LEU A 266 -38.78 33.15 52.63
C LEU A 266 -39.58 32.23 51.70
N SER A 267 -40.73 32.73 51.24
CA SER A 267 -41.56 32.04 50.26
C SER A 267 -40.88 31.94 48.89
N SER A 268 -41.32 31.01 48.05
CA SER A 268 -40.81 30.86 46.68
C SER A 268 -40.96 32.15 45.85
N ALA A 269 -41.99 32.95 46.09
CA ALA A 269 -42.20 34.23 45.41
C ALA A 269 -41.18 35.29 45.85
N GLN A 270 -40.75 35.27 47.12
CA GLN A 270 -39.71 36.14 47.66
C GLN A 270 -38.32 35.73 47.16
N ILE A 271 -38.02 34.44 47.14
CA ILE A 271 -36.76 33.92 46.57
C ILE A 271 -36.62 34.28 45.08
N ASN A 272 -37.67 34.09 44.27
CA ASN A 272 -37.66 34.48 42.86
C ASN A 272 -37.60 36.01 42.68
N ALA A 273 -38.00 36.78 43.69
CA ALA A 273 -37.93 38.24 43.65
C ALA A 273 -36.53 38.81 43.85
N LEU A 274 -35.62 38.08 44.50
CA LEU A 274 -34.24 38.51 44.72
C LEU A 274 -33.58 38.90 43.39
N THR A 275 -32.93 40.05 43.38
CA THR A 275 -32.24 40.52 42.19
C THR A 275 -30.95 39.74 41.96
N THR A 276 -30.45 39.75 40.72
CA THR A 276 -29.14 39.15 40.40
C THR A 276 -27.97 39.87 41.07
N ALA A 277 -28.14 41.13 41.50
CA ALA A 277 -27.15 41.84 42.29
C ALA A 277 -27.12 41.33 43.73
N GLN A 278 -28.29 41.22 44.36
CA GLN A 278 -28.43 40.70 45.74
C GLN A 278 -27.90 39.27 45.85
N LEU A 279 -28.22 38.39 44.89
CA LEU A 279 -27.69 37.02 44.89
C LEU A 279 -26.16 36.94 44.77
N ARG A 280 -25.52 37.89 44.06
CA ARG A 280 -24.04 37.95 44.00
C ARG A 280 -23.42 38.44 45.31
N GLY A 281 -24.16 39.24 46.07
CA GLY A 281 -23.73 39.78 47.37
C GLY A 281 -23.84 38.77 48.50
N LEU A 282 -24.73 37.77 48.39
CA LEU A 282 -24.88 36.72 49.40
C LEU A 282 -23.59 35.91 49.58
N ASN A 283 -23.21 35.70 50.83
CA ASN A 283 -22.13 34.77 51.16
C ASN A 283 -22.59 33.32 50.93
N THR A 284 -21.65 32.36 50.94
CA THR A 284 -22.02 30.94 50.67
C THR A 284 -22.69 30.26 51.86
N ASP A 285 -22.44 30.70 53.09
CA ASP A 285 -23.13 30.16 54.26
C ASP A 285 -24.64 30.48 54.17
N ASP A 286 -25.01 31.70 53.79
CA ASP A 286 -26.39 32.11 53.54
C ASP A 286 -27.04 31.31 52.42
N LEU A 287 -26.33 31.12 51.30
CA LEU A 287 -26.83 30.31 50.19
C LEU A 287 -27.11 28.87 50.64
N ASN A 288 -26.17 28.24 51.34
CA ASN A 288 -26.31 26.87 51.86
C ASN A 288 -27.33 26.76 53.01
N THR A 289 -27.84 27.88 53.55
CA THR A 289 -28.97 27.84 54.50
C THR A 289 -30.32 27.74 53.83
N LEU A 290 -30.42 28.09 52.53
CA LEU A 290 -31.66 27.96 51.78
C LEU A 290 -32.02 26.48 51.63
N THR A 291 -33.32 26.21 51.59
CA THR A 291 -33.82 24.85 51.34
C THR A 291 -33.70 24.49 49.85
N THR A 292 -33.62 23.20 49.55
CA THR A 292 -33.65 22.69 48.17
C THR A 292 -34.88 23.16 47.38
N ASP A 293 -36.04 23.24 48.04
CA ASP A 293 -37.28 23.80 47.47
C ASP A 293 -37.14 25.28 47.08
N GLN A 294 -36.28 26.06 47.75
CA GLN A 294 -35.99 27.45 47.40
C GLN A 294 -34.98 27.54 46.25
N PHE A 295 -33.92 26.72 46.25
CA PHE A 295 -32.97 26.63 45.14
C PHE A 295 -33.64 26.26 43.81
N ALA A 296 -34.57 25.30 43.83
CA ALA A 296 -35.36 24.89 42.67
C ALA A 296 -36.19 26.04 42.06
N ARG A 297 -36.42 27.14 42.80
CA ARG A 297 -37.21 28.30 42.38
C ARG A 297 -36.38 29.42 41.78
N PHE A 298 -35.05 29.33 41.82
CA PHE A 298 -34.20 30.28 41.12
C PHE A 298 -34.46 30.22 39.62
N SER A 299 -34.63 31.40 39.03
CA SER A 299 -34.67 31.56 37.58
C SER A 299 -33.30 31.31 36.95
N THR A 300 -33.28 31.03 35.65
CA THR A 300 -32.03 30.86 34.90
C THR A 300 -31.13 32.09 34.95
N ALA A 301 -31.71 33.30 35.01
CA ALA A 301 -30.96 34.55 35.16
C ALA A 301 -30.33 34.70 36.56
N GLN A 302 -31.00 34.20 37.60
CA GLN A 302 -30.48 34.18 38.97
C GLN A 302 -29.33 33.18 39.11
N VAL A 303 -29.47 31.97 38.56
CA VAL A 303 -28.39 30.97 38.56
C VAL A 303 -27.18 31.44 37.74
N LEU A 304 -27.39 32.03 36.57
CA LEU A 304 -26.31 32.63 35.77
C LEU A 304 -25.63 33.82 36.47
N ALA A 305 -26.27 34.43 37.48
CA ALA A 305 -25.68 35.52 38.24
C ALA A 305 -24.71 35.04 39.32
N LEU A 306 -24.84 33.81 39.82
CA LEU A 306 -23.97 33.24 40.84
C LEU A 306 -22.51 33.25 40.39
N THR A 307 -21.61 33.58 41.29
CA THR A 307 -20.17 33.59 41.03
C THR A 307 -19.62 32.16 41.04
N SER A 308 -18.45 31.97 40.42
CA SER A 308 -17.74 30.69 40.47
C SER A 308 -17.40 30.28 41.90
N ASP A 309 -17.07 31.22 42.78
CA ASP A 309 -16.77 30.94 44.20
C ASP A 309 -18.02 30.49 44.96
N GLN A 310 -19.17 31.12 44.71
CA GLN A 310 -20.45 30.67 45.29
C GLN A 310 -20.78 29.25 44.84
N ILE A 311 -20.73 28.98 43.53
CA ILE A 311 -21.02 27.67 42.95
C ILE A 311 -20.10 26.58 43.53
N ARG A 312 -18.80 26.85 43.61
CA ARG A 312 -17.80 25.90 44.13
C ARG A 312 -18.06 25.49 45.57
N ASN A 313 -18.64 26.38 46.38
CA ASN A 313 -18.90 26.16 47.80
C ASN A 313 -20.37 25.77 48.09
N LEU A 314 -21.22 25.61 47.07
CA LEU A 314 -22.54 25.01 47.24
C LEU A 314 -22.43 23.55 47.67
N THR A 315 -23.37 23.08 48.49
CA THR A 315 -23.49 21.64 48.74
C THR A 315 -23.95 20.91 47.48
N SER A 316 -23.62 19.62 47.35
CA SER A 316 -24.12 18.79 46.24
C SER A 316 -25.65 18.70 46.22
N GLU A 317 -26.29 18.73 47.39
CA GLU A 317 -27.75 18.69 47.53
C GLU A 317 -28.39 19.97 46.97
N ASP A 318 -27.83 21.15 47.27
CA ASP A 318 -28.32 22.43 46.75
C ASP A 318 -28.08 22.56 45.24
N LEU A 319 -26.94 22.07 44.75
CA LEU A 319 -26.64 22.07 43.32
C LEU A 319 -27.61 21.17 42.54
N ASN A 320 -27.91 19.97 43.06
CA ASN A 320 -28.88 19.04 42.47
C ASN A 320 -30.34 19.49 42.65
N ALA A 321 -30.63 20.42 43.55
CA ALA A 321 -31.95 21.03 43.65
C ALA A 321 -32.27 21.96 42.47
N LEU A 322 -31.26 22.39 41.70
CA LEU A 322 -31.47 23.12 40.45
C LEU A 322 -32.06 22.20 39.38
N GLY A 323 -32.95 22.73 38.55
CA GLY A 323 -33.48 21.97 37.42
C GLY A 323 -32.60 22.02 36.17
N THR A 324 -32.85 21.09 35.24
CA THR A 324 -32.23 21.05 33.91
C THR A 324 -32.24 22.38 33.13
N ALA A 325 -33.27 23.23 33.30
CA ALA A 325 -33.32 24.54 32.65
C ALA A 325 -32.26 25.50 33.21
N GLN A 326 -31.97 25.41 34.51
CA GLN A 326 -30.93 26.16 35.19
C GLN A 326 -29.54 25.65 34.77
N PHE A 327 -29.32 24.33 34.72
CA PHE A 327 -28.07 23.75 34.21
C PHE A 327 -27.78 24.13 32.76
N ALA A 328 -28.82 24.16 31.90
CA ALA A 328 -28.69 24.59 30.50
C ALA A 328 -28.28 26.06 30.36
N ALA A 329 -28.55 26.90 31.37
CA ALA A 329 -28.20 28.31 31.40
C ALA A 329 -26.79 28.60 31.94
N LEU A 330 -26.14 27.64 32.60
CA LEU A 330 -24.80 27.84 33.17
C LEU A 330 -23.77 28.14 32.07
N SER A 331 -22.86 29.05 32.38
CA SER A 331 -21.71 29.35 31.52
C SER A 331 -20.58 28.32 31.69
N SER A 332 -19.64 28.28 30.75
CA SER A 332 -18.44 27.43 30.86
C SER A 332 -17.60 27.75 32.09
N THR A 333 -17.53 29.01 32.51
CA THR A 333 -16.79 29.42 33.71
C THR A 333 -17.47 28.94 35.00
N GLN A 334 -18.79 28.87 35.01
CA GLN A 334 -19.56 28.37 36.16
C GLN A 334 -19.49 26.85 36.25
N VAL A 335 -19.67 26.14 35.13
CA VAL A 335 -19.52 24.67 35.09
C VAL A 335 -18.09 24.25 35.44
N GLY A 336 -17.08 24.96 34.93
CA GLY A 336 -15.69 24.72 35.31
C GLY A 336 -15.35 25.03 36.77
N ALA A 337 -16.23 25.72 37.52
CA ALA A 337 -16.03 26.01 38.93
C ALA A 337 -16.42 24.85 39.87
N PHE A 338 -17.18 23.87 39.37
CA PHE A 338 -17.60 22.72 40.15
C PHE A 338 -16.41 21.99 40.81
N THR A 339 -16.66 21.33 41.92
CA THR A 339 -15.67 20.38 42.47
C THR A 339 -15.86 19.00 41.84
N THR A 340 -14.85 18.14 41.94
CA THR A 340 -14.96 16.74 41.53
C THR A 340 -16.07 16.02 42.31
N ASP A 341 -16.20 16.32 43.61
CA ASP A 341 -17.26 15.79 44.47
C ASP A 341 -18.64 16.21 43.95
N GLN A 342 -18.83 17.49 43.61
CA GLN A 342 -20.07 17.99 43.01
C GLN A 342 -20.39 17.25 41.71
N VAL A 343 -19.42 17.14 40.78
CA VAL A 343 -19.61 16.47 39.48
C VAL A 343 -20.01 15.00 39.66
N SER A 344 -19.34 14.25 40.53
CA SER A 344 -19.62 12.84 40.78
C SER A 344 -21.03 12.58 41.33
N THR A 345 -21.65 13.60 41.93
CA THR A 345 -23.01 13.52 42.52
C THR A 345 -24.11 14.10 41.62
N LEU A 346 -23.78 14.69 40.46
CA LEU A 346 -24.78 15.28 39.56
C LEU A 346 -25.74 14.23 39.01
N GLU A 347 -27.02 14.58 38.94
CA GLU A 347 -27.99 13.74 38.25
C GLU A 347 -27.70 13.68 36.74
N THR A 348 -27.92 12.51 36.13
CA THR A 348 -27.64 12.27 34.70
C THR A 348 -28.46 13.19 33.79
N ALA A 349 -29.68 13.58 34.21
CA ALA A 349 -30.52 14.51 33.48
C ALA A 349 -29.92 15.93 33.45
N ASP A 350 -29.34 16.38 34.56
CA ASP A 350 -28.74 17.69 34.70
C ASP A 350 -27.41 17.79 33.97
N LEU A 351 -26.56 16.75 34.08
CA LEU A 351 -25.33 16.66 33.31
C LEU A 351 -25.61 16.72 31.79
N ARG A 352 -26.65 16.02 31.32
CA ARG A 352 -27.09 16.07 29.92
C ARG A 352 -27.67 17.43 29.52
N ALA A 353 -28.20 18.20 30.48
CA ALA A 353 -28.74 19.54 30.22
C ALA A 353 -27.64 20.60 30.06
N ILE A 354 -26.42 20.35 30.55
CA ILE A 354 -25.27 21.25 30.36
C ILE A 354 -24.99 21.44 28.87
N SER A 355 -24.97 22.70 28.42
CA SER A 355 -24.72 23.01 27.02
C SER A 355 -23.33 22.56 26.56
N THR A 356 -23.18 22.24 25.27
CA THR A 356 -21.87 21.88 24.69
C THR A 356 -20.84 23.00 24.76
N ALA A 357 -21.27 24.27 24.89
CA ALA A 357 -20.37 25.38 25.18
C ALA A 357 -19.83 25.31 26.61
N ALA A 358 -20.68 24.95 27.56
CA ALA A 358 -20.32 24.88 28.97
C ALA A 358 -19.49 23.64 29.34
N VAL A 359 -19.74 22.49 28.70
CA VAL A 359 -18.93 21.25 28.87
C VAL A 359 -17.43 21.49 28.60
N ARG A 360 -17.07 22.39 27.69
CA ARG A 360 -15.66 22.76 27.43
C ARG A 360 -14.97 23.45 28.61
N GLY A 361 -15.74 23.94 29.58
CA GLY A 361 -15.21 24.54 30.80
C GLY A 361 -14.74 23.51 31.83
N LEU A 362 -15.11 22.23 31.69
CA LEU A 362 -14.72 21.19 32.64
C LEU A 362 -13.19 20.92 32.56
N SER A 363 -12.54 20.73 33.70
CA SER A 363 -11.16 20.26 33.78
C SER A 363 -11.05 18.76 33.51
N SER A 364 -9.83 18.25 33.28
CA SER A 364 -9.58 16.80 33.21
C SER A 364 -10.02 16.11 34.51
N ASP A 365 -9.69 16.67 35.67
CA ASP A 365 -10.04 16.08 36.97
C ASP A 365 -11.56 16.01 37.20
N GLN A 366 -12.30 17.00 36.69
CA GLN A 366 -13.77 16.98 36.74
C GLN A 366 -14.36 15.95 35.79
N ILE A 367 -13.74 15.73 34.62
CA ILE A 367 -14.16 14.70 33.68
C ILE A 367 -13.84 13.30 34.23
N ASP A 368 -12.69 13.13 34.87
CA ASP A 368 -12.29 11.91 35.58
C ASP A 368 -13.27 11.54 36.72
N ALA A 369 -13.83 12.54 37.40
CA ALA A 369 -14.83 12.35 38.43
C ALA A 369 -16.23 11.95 37.91
N ILE A 370 -16.45 11.91 36.58
CA ILE A 370 -17.71 11.45 35.99
C ILE A 370 -17.78 9.93 36.10
N THR A 371 -18.87 9.42 36.66
CA THR A 371 -19.10 7.98 36.77
C THR A 371 -19.52 7.34 35.45
N SER A 372 -19.35 6.02 35.34
CA SER A 372 -19.84 5.22 34.20
C SER A 372 -21.32 5.46 33.81
N ASP A 373 -22.23 5.63 34.77
CA ASP A 373 -23.65 5.94 34.47
C ASP A 373 -23.83 7.36 33.90
N GLN A 374 -23.03 8.32 34.40
CA GLN A 374 -23.07 9.70 33.97
C GLN A 374 -22.46 9.89 32.56
N ILE A 375 -21.34 9.23 32.26
CA ILE A 375 -20.71 9.32 30.93
C ILE A 375 -21.60 8.70 29.85
N GLN A 376 -22.31 7.61 30.17
CA GLN A 376 -23.29 7.00 29.26
C GLN A 376 -24.49 7.93 28.98
N ALA A 377 -24.87 8.77 29.96
CA ALA A 377 -25.97 9.72 29.82
C ALA A 377 -25.62 10.97 28.98
N LEU A 378 -24.33 11.27 28.79
CA LEU A 378 -23.88 12.38 27.95
C LEU A 378 -24.35 12.21 26.50
N SER A 379 -24.83 13.28 25.90
CA SER A 379 -25.16 13.26 24.47
C SER A 379 -23.90 13.14 23.61
N THR A 380 -24.04 12.57 22.41
CA THR A 380 -22.96 12.54 21.42
C THR A 380 -22.44 13.94 21.08
N ALA A 381 -23.29 14.96 21.13
CA ALA A 381 -22.90 16.35 20.97
C ALA A 381 -21.98 16.84 22.10
N GLN A 382 -22.23 16.43 23.35
CA GLN A 382 -21.37 16.78 24.50
C GLN A 382 -20.03 16.04 24.44
N ILE A 383 -20.00 14.76 24.04
CA ILE A 383 -18.74 14.01 23.85
C ILE A 383 -17.88 14.61 22.73
N SER A 384 -18.50 14.97 21.59
CA SER A 384 -17.78 15.50 20.41
C SER A 384 -17.06 16.84 20.63
N VAL A 385 -17.41 17.58 21.70
CA VAL A 385 -16.80 18.88 22.02
C VAL A 385 -15.70 18.80 23.07
N LEU A 386 -15.49 17.64 23.69
CA LEU A 386 -14.41 17.42 24.65
C LEU A 386 -13.05 17.57 23.95
N SER A 387 -12.12 18.25 24.61
CA SER A 387 -10.74 18.35 24.15
C SER A 387 -9.98 17.04 24.34
N ALA A 388 -8.86 16.88 23.62
CA ALA A 388 -7.96 15.74 23.81
C ALA A 388 -7.52 15.58 25.28
N THR A 389 -7.21 16.68 25.98
CA THR A 389 -6.82 16.64 27.40
C THR A 389 -7.95 16.23 28.33
N GLN A 390 -9.20 16.61 28.02
CA GLN A 390 -10.35 16.16 28.79
C GLN A 390 -10.63 14.67 28.56
N ILE A 391 -10.49 14.20 27.32
CA ILE A 391 -10.66 12.78 26.94
C ILE A 391 -9.57 11.91 27.58
N ASP A 392 -8.32 12.37 27.56
CA ASP A 392 -7.17 11.67 28.19
C ASP A 392 -7.37 11.50 29.70
N GLY A 393 -8.12 12.41 30.34
CA GLY A 393 -8.51 12.31 31.75
C GLY A 393 -9.69 11.37 32.04
N ILE A 394 -10.26 10.66 31.06
CA ILE A 394 -11.31 9.66 31.32
C ILE A 394 -10.67 8.31 31.61
N ASP A 395 -10.87 7.75 32.79
CA ASP A 395 -10.33 6.43 33.11
C ASP A 395 -10.92 5.30 32.24
N ALA A 396 -10.19 4.18 32.17
CA ALA A 396 -10.52 3.06 31.29
C ALA A 396 -11.93 2.47 31.49
N PRO A 397 -12.45 2.28 32.72
CA PRO A 397 -13.82 1.80 32.93
C PRO A 397 -14.89 2.72 32.32
N GLU A 398 -14.72 4.04 32.48
CA GLU A 398 -15.61 5.06 31.92
C GLU A 398 -15.55 5.11 30.38
N ILE A 399 -14.38 4.88 29.77
CA ILE A 399 -14.27 4.69 28.31
C ILE A 399 -15.07 3.45 27.87
N GLY A 400 -14.97 2.34 28.61
CA GLY A 400 -15.76 1.13 28.34
C GLY A 400 -17.27 1.33 28.51
N ALA A 401 -17.70 2.30 29.33
CA ALA A 401 -19.12 2.63 29.52
C ALA A 401 -19.72 3.49 28.39
N LEU A 402 -18.90 4.03 27.47
CA LEU A 402 -19.37 4.78 26.31
C LEU A 402 -20.20 3.89 25.39
N THR A 403 -21.29 4.45 24.86
CA THR A 403 -22.11 3.77 23.85
C THR A 403 -21.44 3.80 22.48
N SER A 404 -21.78 2.85 21.59
CA SER A 404 -21.33 2.84 20.19
C SER A 404 -21.57 4.18 19.48
N ALA A 405 -22.68 4.85 19.78
CA ALA A 405 -23.01 6.14 19.20
C ALA A 405 -22.08 7.26 19.67
N GLN A 406 -21.63 7.23 20.93
CA GLN A 406 -20.66 8.19 21.46
C GLN A 406 -19.27 7.94 20.88
N ILE A 407 -18.81 6.68 20.84
CA ILE A 407 -17.53 6.28 20.21
C ILE A 407 -17.49 6.71 18.73
N ALA A 408 -18.58 6.54 17.98
CA ALA A 408 -18.65 6.95 16.58
C ALA A 408 -18.47 8.46 16.34
N THR A 409 -18.73 9.29 17.37
CA THR A 409 -18.56 10.76 17.26
C THR A 409 -17.16 11.25 17.60
N LEU A 410 -16.29 10.40 18.15
CA LEU A 410 -14.91 10.77 18.43
C LEU A 410 -14.16 11.04 17.12
N ASN A 411 -13.48 12.19 17.09
CA ASN A 411 -12.62 12.55 15.97
C ASN A 411 -11.20 12.00 16.15
N SER A 412 -10.36 12.15 15.13
CA SER A 412 -9.00 11.63 15.13
C SER A 412 -8.09 12.22 16.21
N VAL A 413 -8.34 13.48 16.63
CA VAL A 413 -7.57 14.14 17.69
C VAL A 413 -7.96 13.58 19.06
N GLN A 414 -9.26 13.35 19.29
CA GLN A 414 -9.76 12.77 20.54
C GLN A 414 -9.34 11.30 20.68
N LEU A 415 -9.52 10.48 19.64
CA LEU A 415 -9.14 9.07 19.71
C LEU A 415 -7.62 8.91 19.78
N GLY A 416 -6.87 9.75 19.07
CA GLY A 416 -5.40 9.74 19.10
C GLY A 416 -4.81 10.13 20.46
N SER A 417 -5.57 10.77 21.35
CA SER A 417 -5.15 11.06 22.72
C SER A 417 -5.44 9.95 23.71
N PHE A 418 -6.06 8.83 23.30
CA PHE A 418 -6.31 7.73 24.21
C PHE A 418 -5.00 7.06 24.64
N SER A 419 -4.91 6.68 25.90
CA SER A 419 -3.91 5.74 26.40
C SER A 419 -4.14 4.33 25.84
N THR A 420 -3.13 3.47 25.94
CA THR A 420 -3.25 2.06 25.56
C THR A 420 -4.29 1.32 26.41
N GLU A 421 -4.44 1.71 27.69
CA GLU A 421 -5.43 1.11 28.59
C GLU A 421 -6.87 1.55 28.24
N GLN A 422 -7.06 2.82 27.89
CA GLN A 422 -8.34 3.34 27.42
C GLN A 422 -8.78 2.66 26.11
N LEU A 423 -7.86 2.44 25.16
CA LEU A 423 -8.18 1.71 23.92
C LEU A 423 -8.55 0.25 24.18
N ALA A 424 -7.82 -0.44 25.04
CA ALA A 424 -8.11 -1.82 25.42
C ALA A 424 -9.47 -1.96 26.14
N ALA A 425 -9.96 -0.90 26.78
CA ALA A 425 -11.26 -0.89 27.46
C ALA A 425 -12.47 -0.65 26.53
N ILE A 426 -12.28 -0.21 25.28
CA ILE A 426 -13.38 -0.07 24.32
C ILE A 426 -14.05 -1.44 24.10
N GLU A 427 -15.37 -1.54 24.25
CA GLU A 427 -16.03 -2.82 24.03
C GLU A 427 -15.88 -3.29 22.56
N VAL A 428 -15.77 -4.60 22.36
CA VAL A 428 -15.61 -5.24 21.04
C VAL A 428 -16.72 -4.83 20.06
N ALA A 429 -17.94 -4.61 20.55
CA ALA A 429 -19.06 -4.14 19.74
C ALA A 429 -18.87 -2.70 19.23
N ASP A 430 -18.18 -1.86 20.00
CA ASP A 430 -18.01 -0.43 19.74
C ASP A 430 -16.80 -0.12 18.85
N VAL A 431 -15.83 -1.03 18.75
CA VAL A 431 -14.70 -0.93 17.80
C VAL A 431 -15.21 -0.72 16.37
N LYS A 432 -16.32 -1.37 15.99
CA LYS A 432 -16.95 -1.22 14.67
C LYS A 432 -17.51 0.19 14.42
N ALA A 433 -17.79 0.94 15.47
CA ALA A 433 -18.33 2.29 15.41
C ALA A 433 -17.23 3.34 15.18
N MET A 434 -15.96 3.00 15.41
CA MET A 434 -14.83 3.91 15.21
C MET A 434 -14.70 4.34 13.74
N ASN A 435 -14.58 5.64 13.49
CA ASN A 435 -14.43 6.12 12.13
C ASN A 435 -13.02 5.82 11.58
N THR A 436 -12.92 5.62 10.26
CA THR A 436 -11.67 5.27 9.56
C THR A 436 -10.57 6.33 9.65
N ALA A 437 -10.93 7.61 9.67
CA ALA A 437 -9.97 8.70 9.81
C ALA A 437 -9.32 8.69 11.19
N ALA A 438 -10.07 8.38 12.25
CA ALA A 438 -9.56 8.27 13.60
C ALA A 438 -8.65 7.04 13.78
N LEU A 439 -9.02 5.90 13.19
CA LEU A 439 -8.16 4.71 13.17
C LEU A 439 -6.83 4.97 12.44
N SER A 440 -6.85 5.70 11.32
CA SER A 440 -5.63 6.01 10.56
C SER A 440 -4.62 6.90 11.29
N THR A 441 -5.02 7.52 12.40
CA THR A 441 -4.15 8.38 13.23
C THR A 441 -3.59 7.70 14.48
N LEU A 442 -4.04 6.48 14.79
CA LEU A 442 -3.50 5.73 15.93
C LEU A 442 -2.01 5.42 15.72
N SER A 443 -1.23 5.58 16.78
CA SER A 443 0.16 5.13 16.80
C SER A 443 0.26 3.61 16.79
N ASN A 444 1.43 3.07 16.44
CA ASN A 444 1.64 1.62 16.45
C ASN A 444 1.44 1.03 17.86
N GLY A 445 1.87 1.73 18.92
CA GLY A 445 1.64 1.27 20.29
C GLY A 445 0.18 1.29 20.73
N GLN A 446 -0.63 2.19 20.15
CA GLN A 446 -2.08 2.22 20.37
C GLN A 446 -2.81 1.10 19.61
N LEU A 447 -2.37 0.76 18.40
CA LEU A 447 -2.90 -0.39 17.66
C LEU A 447 -2.54 -1.72 18.34
N ASP A 448 -1.30 -1.85 18.80
CA ASP A 448 -0.76 -3.02 19.55
C ASP A 448 -1.48 -3.24 20.89
N ALA A 449 -2.07 -2.17 21.45
CA ALA A 449 -2.87 -2.25 22.68
C ALA A 449 -4.30 -2.78 22.46
N LEU A 450 -4.76 -2.86 21.21
CA LEU A 450 -6.05 -3.50 20.92
C LEU A 450 -5.94 -4.99 21.20
N THR A 451 -6.92 -5.52 21.92
CA THR A 451 -7.04 -6.96 22.16
C THR A 451 -7.32 -7.71 20.85
N SER A 452 -7.00 -9.00 20.82
CA SER A 452 -7.27 -9.85 19.64
C SER A 452 -8.74 -9.83 19.21
N ASP A 453 -9.67 -9.81 20.18
CA ASP A 453 -11.11 -9.71 19.88
C ASP A 453 -11.48 -8.36 19.25
N GLN A 454 -10.87 -7.27 19.70
CA GLN A 454 -11.06 -5.93 19.12
C GLN A 454 -10.46 -5.84 17.70
N LEU A 455 -9.27 -6.40 17.46
CA LEU A 455 -8.66 -6.46 16.12
C LEU A 455 -9.54 -7.26 15.15
N GLN A 456 -10.08 -8.40 15.57
CA GLN A 456 -11.01 -9.20 14.77
C GLN A 456 -12.37 -8.51 14.54
N ALA A 457 -12.77 -7.60 15.44
CA ALA A 457 -14.00 -6.83 15.28
C ALA A 457 -13.88 -5.72 14.24
N LEU A 458 -12.67 -5.29 13.86
CA LEU A 458 -12.48 -4.27 12.83
C LEU A 458 -13.13 -4.70 11.51
N THR A 459 -13.93 -3.81 10.94
CA THR A 459 -14.56 -4.03 9.64
C THR A 459 -13.54 -3.99 8.51
N SER A 460 -13.88 -4.60 7.38
CA SER A 460 -13.10 -4.53 6.13
C SER A 460 -12.74 -3.10 5.70
N THR A 461 -13.64 -2.14 5.95
CA THR A 461 -13.41 -0.72 5.64
C THR A 461 -12.42 -0.08 6.60
N GLN A 462 -12.43 -0.48 7.88
CA GLN A 462 -11.48 -0.01 8.90
C GLN A 462 -10.08 -0.58 8.66
N ILE A 463 -9.97 -1.87 8.32
CA ILE A 463 -8.69 -2.50 7.92
C ILE A 463 -8.10 -1.84 6.68
N GLY A 464 -8.92 -1.60 5.65
CA GLY A 464 -8.48 -0.90 4.44
C GLY A 464 -8.05 0.56 4.66
N ALA A 465 -8.44 1.16 5.78
CA ALA A 465 -8.06 2.52 6.15
C ALA A 465 -6.75 2.61 6.95
N LEU A 466 -6.22 1.48 7.43
CA LEU A 466 -4.90 1.45 8.09
C LEU A 466 -3.81 1.90 7.13
N THR A 467 -2.95 2.79 7.60
CA THR A 467 -1.85 3.31 6.78
C THR A 467 -0.77 2.24 6.59
N THR A 468 0.04 2.39 5.54
CA THR A 468 1.20 1.51 5.32
C THR A 468 2.21 1.54 6.47
N ALA A 469 2.33 2.67 7.17
CA ALA A 469 3.16 2.81 8.36
C ALA A 469 2.61 2.00 9.55
N GLN A 470 1.29 2.00 9.72
CA GLN A 470 0.60 1.19 10.74
C GLN A 470 0.76 -0.31 10.44
N ILE A 471 0.49 -0.75 9.20
CA ILE A 471 0.65 -2.16 8.79
C ILE A 471 2.10 -2.64 8.99
N ARG A 472 3.09 -1.83 8.60
CA ARG A 472 4.52 -2.15 8.82
C ARG A 472 4.89 -2.21 10.31
N GLY A 473 4.13 -1.52 11.15
CA GLY A 473 4.35 -1.44 12.60
C GLY A 473 3.68 -2.53 13.42
N LEU A 474 2.70 -3.24 12.86
CA LEU A 474 2.02 -4.35 13.54
C LEU A 474 3.02 -5.47 13.86
N ASN A 475 2.92 -6.02 15.06
CA ASN A 475 3.68 -7.20 15.42
C ASN A 475 3.10 -8.45 14.70
N THR A 476 3.82 -9.57 14.73
CA THR A 476 3.40 -10.81 14.05
C THR A 476 2.21 -11.49 14.72
N ASP A 477 2.05 -11.34 16.03
CA ASP A 477 0.92 -11.90 16.78
C ASP A 477 -0.38 -11.17 16.39
N ASP A 478 -0.36 -9.83 16.34
CA ASP A 478 -1.48 -8.99 15.90
C ASP A 478 -1.88 -9.31 14.46
N LEU A 479 -0.91 -9.43 13.56
CA LEU A 479 -1.18 -9.81 12.16
C LEU A 479 -1.89 -11.16 12.09
N ASN A 480 -1.41 -12.18 12.81
CA ASN A 480 -2.02 -13.51 12.85
C ASN A 480 -3.33 -13.56 13.67
N THR A 481 -3.71 -12.49 14.37
CA THR A 481 -5.04 -12.40 15.00
C THR A 481 -6.11 -11.93 14.03
N LEU A 482 -5.74 -11.26 12.92
CA LEU A 482 -6.68 -10.85 11.89
C LEU A 482 -7.31 -12.08 11.24
N THR A 483 -8.56 -11.93 10.83
CA THR A 483 -9.26 -12.98 10.08
C THR A 483 -8.81 -13.01 8.61
N THR A 484 -8.95 -14.16 7.96
CA THR A 484 -8.71 -14.30 6.52
C THR A 484 -9.55 -13.32 5.68
N GLU A 485 -10.77 -12.99 6.10
CA GLU A 485 -11.58 -11.97 5.43
C GLU A 485 -10.97 -10.57 5.53
N GLN A 486 -10.31 -10.23 6.64
CA GLN A 486 -9.61 -8.96 6.79
C GLN A 486 -8.33 -8.90 5.94
N PHE A 487 -7.55 -9.99 5.88
CA PHE A 487 -6.38 -10.09 5.00
C PHE A 487 -6.74 -9.91 3.52
N ALA A 488 -7.84 -10.52 3.07
CA ALA A 488 -8.33 -10.37 1.70
C ALA A 488 -8.66 -8.90 1.32
N ARG A 489 -8.78 -8.00 2.30
CA ARG A 489 -9.10 -6.57 2.12
C ARG A 489 -7.87 -5.68 2.15
N PHE A 490 -6.69 -6.21 2.42
CA PHE A 490 -5.46 -5.44 2.33
C PHE A 490 -5.28 -4.93 0.90
N SER A 491 -5.02 -3.63 0.78
CA SER A 491 -4.63 -3.01 -0.49
C SER A 491 -3.24 -3.48 -0.91
N THR A 492 -2.94 -3.38 -2.20
CA THR A 492 -1.59 -3.67 -2.73
C THR A 492 -0.52 -2.81 -2.08
N ALA A 493 -0.85 -1.56 -1.69
CA ALA A 493 0.05 -0.69 -0.95
C ALA A 493 0.33 -1.22 0.47
N GLN A 494 -0.70 -1.66 1.19
CA GLN A 494 -0.56 -2.26 2.52
C GLN A 494 0.26 -3.55 2.47
N VAL A 495 0.00 -4.43 1.50
CA VAL A 495 0.80 -5.66 1.30
C VAL A 495 2.25 -5.34 0.95
N SER A 496 2.51 -4.35 0.09
CA SER A 496 3.88 -3.92 -0.23
C SER A 496 4.63 -3.29 0.96
N ALA A 497 3.92 -2.88 2.01
CA ALA A 497 4.50 -2.28 3.21
C ALA A 497 4.95 -3.31 4.26
N LEU A 498 4.40 -4.54 4.19
CA LEU A 498 4.77 -5.65 5.07
C LEU A 498 6.27 -5.94 4.98
N THR A 499 6.90 -6.26 6.09
CA THR A 499 8.31 -6.66 6.12
C THR A 499 8.45 -8.14 5.73
N SER A 500 9.66 -8.55 5.32
CA SER A 500 9.96 -9.97 5.10
C SER A 500 9.71 -10.81 6.36
N ASP A 501 10.00 -10.25 7.54
CA ASP A 501 9.83 -10.93 8.82
C ASP A 501 8.34 -11.13 9.15
N GLN A 502 7.52 -10.10 8.90
CA GLN A 502 6.06 -10.20 9.03
C GLN A 502 5.51 -11.28 8.10
N ILE A 503 5.93 -11.27 6.82
CA ILE A 503 5.51 -12.28 5.82
C ILE A 503 5.92 -13.70 6.23
N ASN A 504 7.14 -13.90 6.70
CA ASN A 504 7.64 -15.22 7.14
C ASN A 504 6.79 -15.83 8.27
N HIS A 505 6.24 -14.99 9.15
CA HIS A 505 5.45 -15.41 10.30
C HIS A 505 3.94 -15.43 10.05
N LEU A 506 3.47 -15.08 8.85
CA LEU A 506 2.04 -15.22 8.52
C LEU A 506 1.65 -16.69 8.49
N ALA A 507 0.49 -17.01 9.06
CA ALA A 507 -0.14 -18.29 8.83
C ALA A 507 -0.42 -18.48 7.33
N THR A 508 -0.22 -19.70 6.82
CA THR A 508 -0.41 -20.02 5.40
C THR A 508 -1.83 -19.69 4.93
N GLU A 509 -2.83 -19.88 5.78
CA GLU A 509 -4.24 -19.55 5.47
C GLU A 509 -4.45 -18.05 5.23
N ASP A 510 -3.77 -17.20 6.00
CA ASP A 510 -3.81 -15.74 5.85
C ASP A 510 -3.03 -15.26 4.63
N LEU A 511 -1.91 -15.90 4.33
CA LEU A 511 -1.14 -15.64 3.12
C LEU A 511 -1.95 -15.98 1.86
N ASN A 512 -2.64 -17.12 1.86
CA ASN A 512 -3.54 -17.53 0.77
C ASN A 512 -4.85 -16.72 0.71
N ALA A 513 -5.22 -16.03 1.79
CA ALA A 513 -6.35 -15.10 1.76
C ALA A 513 -6.04 -13.81 0.96
N LEU A 514 -4.76 -13.52 0.70
CA LEU A 514 -4.36 -12.45 -0.22
C LEU A 514 -4.75 -12.82 -1.65
N GLY A 515 -5.30 -11.87 -2.40
CA GLY A 515 -5.60 -12.09 -3.82
C GLY A 515 -4.38 -11.96 -4.73
N THR A 516 -4.51 -12.47 -5.95
CA THR A 516 -3.49 -12.33 -7.02
C THR A 516 -2.97 -10.90 -7.24
N ALA A 517 -3.81 -9.86 -7.08
CA ALA A 517 -3.37 -8.46 -7.19
C ALA A 517 -2.38 -8.07 -6.07
N GLN A 518 -2.61 -8.58 -4.86
CA GLN A 518 -1.73 -8.39 -3.71
C GLN A 518 -0.40 -9.14 -3.90
N PHE A 519 -0.43 -10.39 -4.38
CA PHE A 519 0.79 -11.14 -4.71
C PHE A 519 1.63 -10.45 -5.80
N ALA A 520 0.98 -9.86 -6.81
CA ALA A 520 1.66 -9.07 -7.83
C ALA A 520 2.34 -7.80 -7.29
N ALA A 521 1.93 -7.32 -6.10
CA ALA A 521 2.52 -6.16 -5.43
C ALA A 521 3.71 -6.52 -4.51
N LEU A 522 3.97 -7.80 -4.26
CA LEU A 522 5.09 -8.24 -3.43
C LEU A 522 6.43 -7.91 -4.10
N SER A 523 7.36 -7.42 -3.29
CA SER A 523 8.75 -7.20 -3.70
C SER A 523 9.57 -8.48 -3.62
N SER A 524 10.74 -8.50 -4.28
CA SER A 524 11.69 -9.62 -4.19
C SER A 524 12.17 -9.87 -2.76
N VAL A 525 12.28 -8.83 -1.93
CA VAL A 525 12.66 -8.96 -0.52
C VAL A 525 11.56 -9.66 0.28
N GLN A 526 10.30 -9.30 0.06
CA GLN A 526 9.17 -9.95 0.73
C GLN A 526 9.02 -11.41 0.31
N VAL A 527 9.12 -11.69 -1.00
CA VAL A 527 9.06 -13.06 -1.54
C VAL A 527 10.22 -13.92 -1.03
N SER A 528 11.42 -13.36 -0.87
CA SER A 528 12.55 -14.08 -0.25
C SER A 528 12.29 -14.45 1.22
N GLY A 529 11.35 -13.78 1.88
CA GLY A 529 10.94 -14.06 3.26
C GLY A 529 10.02 -15.27 3.44
N PHE A 530 9.45 -15.83 2.36
CA PHE A 530 8.57 -16.99 2.47
C PHE A 530 9.27 -18.20 3.10
N THR A 531 8.55 -19.01 3.87
CA THR A 531 9.06 -20.31 4.31
C THR A 531 8.85 -21.37 3.23
N THR A 532 9.57 -22.48 3.29
CA THR A 532 9.33 -23.64 2.40
C THR A 532 7.91 -24.19 2.57
N ASP A 533 7.39 -24.19 3.79
CA ASP A 533 6.02 -24.62 4.08
C ASP A 533 5.00 -23.69 3.45
N GLN A 534 5.19 -22.37 3.54
CA GLN A 534 4.36 -21.38 2.85
C GLN A 534 4.42 -21.59 1.33
N MET A 535 5.61 -21.76 0.75
CA MET A 535 5.78 -22.00 -0.70
C MET A 535 5.03 -23.23 -1.20
N SER A 536 5.14 -24.36 -0.50
CA SER A 536 4.47 -25.61 -0.87
C SER A 536 2.94 -25.53 -0.80
N ALA A 537 2.41 -24.58 -0.03
CA ALA A 537 0.99 -24.43 0.22
C ALA A 537 0.34 -23.23 -0.50
N LEU A 538 1.10 -22.46 -1.27
CA LEU A 538 0.57 -21.38 -2.12
C LEU A 538 -0.39 -21.92 -3.19
N GLU A 539 -1.46 -21.18 -3.46
CA GLU A 539 -2.31 -21.49 -4.61
C GLU A 539 -1.55 -21.21 -5.92
N THR A 540 -1.82 -22.01 -6.96
CA THR A 540 -1.14 -21.89 -8.26
C THR A 540 -1.41 -20.54 -8.94
N ALA A 541 -2.59 -19.94 -8.71
CA ALA A 541 -2.94 -18.62 -9.21
C ALA A 541 -2.09 -17.51 -8.56
N ASP A 542 -1.84 -17.62 -7.25
CA ASP A 542 -1.08 -16.64 -6.48
C ASP A 542 0.42 -16.72 -6.79
N LEU A 543 0.97 -17.93 -6.90
CA LEU A 543 2.34 -18.15 -7.38
C LEU A 543 2.53 -17.57 -8.79
N ARG A 544 1.56 -17.76 -9.69
CA ARG A 544 1.59 -17.18 -11.04
C ARG A 544 1.48 -15.65 -11.03
N ALA A 545 0.88 -15.07 -10.00
CA ALA A 545 0.77 -13.61 -9.85
C ALA A 545 2.08 -12.96 -9.37
N ILE A 546 3.00 -13.72 -8.76
CA ILE A 546 4.33 -13.24 -8.40
C ILE A 546 5.07 -12.76 -9.65
N THR A 547 5.47 -11.49 -9.66
CA THR A 547 6.17 -10.90 -10.81
C THR A 547 7.52 -11.57 -11.05
N THR A 548 8.01 -11.53 -12.30
CA THR A 548 9.34 -12.07 -12.65
C THR A 548 10.47 -11.40 -11.86
N VAL A 549 10.30 -10.15 -11.43
CA VAL A 549 11.28 -9.45 -10.58
C VAL A 549 11.25 -10.00 -9.16
N ALA A 550 10.05 -10.19 -8.59
CA ALA A 550 9.90 -10.69 -7.23
C ALA A 550 10.30 -12.17 -7.11
N LEU A 551 9.99 -12.99 -8.14
CA LEU A 551 10.35 -14.40 -8.21
C LEU A 551 11.86 -14.63 -8.08
N ARG A 552 12.70 -13.69 -8.55
CA ARG A 552 14.16 -13.76 -8.42
C ARG A 552 14.67 -13.60 -6.99
N GLY A 553 13.79 -13.25 -6.04
CA GLY A 553 14.08 -13.24 -4.62
C GLY A 553 14.06 -14.64 -3.98
N LEU A 554 13.44 -15.64 -4.63
CA LEU A 554 13.36 -17.00 -4.08
C LEU A 554 14.74 -17.67 -4.03
N SER A 555 15.01 -18.38 -2.93
CA SER A 555 16.15 -19.29 -2.77
C SER A 555 15.95 -20.60 -3.53
N SER A 556 17.02 -21.36 -3.73
CA SER A 556 16.95 -22.73 -4.25
C SER A 556 16.01 -23.61 -3.41
N ASP A 557 16.09 -23.50 -2.08
CA ASP A 557 15.30 -24.32 -1.16
C ASP A 557 13.80 -23.97 -1.23
N GLN A 558 13.47 -22.69 -1.43
CA GLN A 558 12.08 -22.27 -1.65
C GLN A 558 11.54 -22.75 -3.00
N ILE A 559 12.39 -22.85 -4.04
CA ILE A 559 12.01 -23.42 -5.33
C ILE A 559 11.84 -24.94 -5.22
N ASP A 560 12.73 -25.63 -4.50
CA ASP A 560 12.62 -27.08 -4.25
C ASP A 560 11.36 -27.44 -3.44
N ALA A 561 10.87 -26.51 -2.63
CA ALA A 561 9.63 -26.68 -1.88
C ALA A 561 8.35 -26.51 -2.71
N ILE A 562 8.39 -25.97 -3.94
CA ILE A 562 7.18 -25.86 -4.76
C ILE A 562 6.86 -27.18 -5.47
N THR A 563 5.58 -27.52 -5.49
CA THR A 563 5.07 -28.78 -6.03
C THR A 563 5.10 -28.81 -7.56
N SER A 564 5.02 -30.00 -8.14
CA SER A 564 4.94 -30.19 -9.60
C SER A 564 3.77 -29.41 -10.25
N ASP A 565 2.61 -29.34 -9.58
CA ASP A 565 1.45 -28.57 -10.06
C ASP A 565 1.73 -27.05 -10.06
N GLN A 566 2.45 -26.57 -9.04
CA GLN A 566 2.89 -25.17 -8.93
C GLN A 566 3.94 -24.80 -9.99
N ILE A 567 4.91 -25.68 -10.26
CA ILE A 567 5.89 -25.52 -11.36
C ILE A 567 5.18 -25.42 -12.71
N GLN A 568 4.23 -26.34 -12.97
CA GLN A 568 3.47 -26.34 -14.21
C GLN A 568 2.64 -25.06 -14.38
N ALA A 569 2.18 -24.45 -13.29
CA ALA A 569 1.40 -23.22 -13.32
C ALA A 569 2.23 -21.96 -13.63
N LEU A 570 3.56 -22.00 -13.51
CA LEU A 570 4.44 -20.87 -13.84
C LEU A 570 4.25 -20.43 -15.30
N SER A 571 4.20 -19.13 -15.54
CA SER A 571 4.21 -18.61 -16.91
C SER A 571 5.57 -18.81 -17.58
N ASN A 572 5.59 -18.84 -18.92
CA ASN A 572 6.83 -18.87 -19.69
C ASN A 572 7.81 -17.75 -19.27
N SER A 573 7.30 -16.55 -19.00
CA SER A 573 8.13 -15.43 -18.55
C SER A 573 8.71 -15.64 -17.15
N GLN A 574 7.97 -16.28 -16.24
CA GLN A 574 8.46 -16.65 -14.91
C GLN A 574 9.57 -17.70 -15.02
N VAL A 575 9.36 -18.77 -15.79
CA VAL A 575 10.40 -19.81 -16.04
C VAL A 575 11.65 -19.22 -16.68
N GLN A 576 11.48 -18.37 -17.70
CA GLN A 576 12.60 -17.67 -18.35
C GLN A 576 13.35 -16.70 -17.40
N SER A 577 12.69 -16.20 -16.36
CA SER A 577 13.30 -15.27 -15.39
C SER A 577 14.13 -15.95 -14.29
N LEU A 578 13.98 -17.27 -14.11
CA LEU A 578 14.70 -18.04 -13.10
C LEU A 578 16.21 -17.93 -13.30
N SER A 579 16.93 -17.69 -12.22
CA SER A 579 18.40 -17.72 -12.25
C SER A 579 18.94 -19.15 -12.25
N ALA A 580 20.22 -19.33 -12.59
CA ALA A 580 20.91 -20.62 -12.49
C ALA A 580 20.78 -21.25 -11.08
N LEU A 581 21.00 -20.46 -10.03
CA LEU A 581 20.88 -20.91 -8.64
C LEU A 581 19.45 -21.34 -8.28
N GLN A 582 18.43 -20.72 -8.88
CA GLN A 582 17.04 -21.11 -8.64
C GLN A 582 16.69 -22.39 -9.40
N LEU A 583 17.27 -22.59 -10.58
CA LEU A 583 17.11 -23.84 -11.33
C LEU A 583 17.74 -25.03 -10.61
N ASP A 584 18.78 -24.84 -9.81
CA ASP A 584 19.33 -25.92 -8.94
C ASP A 584 18.27 -26.49 -7.98
N GLY A 585 17.29 -25.66 -7.59
CA GLY A 585 16.15 -26.07 -6.76
C GLY A 585 15.02 -26.76 -7.55
N VAL A 586 15.03 -26.76 -8.89
CA VAL A 586 13.99 -27.46 -9.66
C VAL A 586 14.39 -28.94 -9.79
N GLY A 587 13.87 -29.79 -8.91
CA GLY A 587 14.15 -31.23 -8.93
C GLY A 587 13.83 -31.90 -10.27
N ALA A 588 14.36 -33.11 -10.47
CA ALA A 588 14.10 -33.88 -11.71
C ALA A 588 12.60 -34.16 -11.93
N ALA A 589 11.82 -34.38 -10.86
CA ALA A 589 10.38 -34.57 -10.95
C ALA A 589 9.67 -33.30 -11.42
N GLU A 590 10.05 -32.15 -10.87
CA GLU A 590 9.55 -30.82 -11.23
C GLU A 590 9.94 -30.44 -12.66
N MET A 591 11.14 -30.83 -13.12
CA MET A 591 11.56 -30.64 -14.52
C MET A 591 10.65 -31.39 -15.50
N THR A 592 10.19 -32.60 -15.16
CA THR A 592 9.21 -33.35 -15.96
C THR A 592 7.81 -32.72 -15.91
N ALA A 593 7.50 -31.94 -14.87
CA ALA A 593 6.21 -31.26 -14.75
C ALA A 593 6.12 -29.99 -15.62
N LEU A 594 7.25 -29.43 -16.05
CA LEU A 594 7.27 -28.32 -17.00
C LEU A 594 6.64 -28.73 -18.32
N SER A 595 5.81 -27.84 -18.87
CA SER A 595 5.25 -28.01 -20.21
C SER A 595 6.32 -27.76 -21.29
N SER A 596 6.10 -28.32 -22.48
CA SER A 596 6.91 -28.07 -23.67
C SER A 596 7.12 -26.57 -23.95
N SER A 597 6.10 -25.75 -23.68
CA SER A 597 6.19 -24.30 -23.85
C SER A 597 7.15 -23.65 -22.84
N GLN A 598 7.17 -24.13 -21.59
CA GLN A 598 8.06 -23.61 -20.55
C GLN A 598 9.51 -24.08 -20.77
N ILE A 599 9.72 -25.33 -21.23
CA ILE A 599 11.05 -25.80 -21.63
C ILE A 599 11.59 -24.99 -22.81
N SER A 600 10.77 -24.69 -23.82
CA SER A 600 11.20 -23.97 -25.02
C SER A 600 11.77 -22.56 -24.77
N VAL A 601 11.41 -21.93 -23.64
CA VAL A 601 11.85 -20.57 -23.29
C VAL A 601 13.09 -20.53 -22.40
N LEU A 602 13.63 -21.70 -22.00
CA LEU A 602 14.89 -21.79 -21.26
C LEU A 602 16.03 -21.15 -22.07
N THR A 603 16.70 -20.20 -21.44
CA THR A 603 17.84 -19.49 -22.04
C THR A 603 19.09 -20.38 -22.08
N SER A 604 20.09 -20.00 -22.88
CA SER A 604 21.38 -20.70 -22.92
C SER A 604 22.06 -20.78 -21.56
N THR A 605 21.98 -19.73 -20.75
CA THR A 605 22.56 -19.72 -19.40
C THR A 605 21.84 -20.70 -18.47
N GLN A 606 20.51 -20.75 -18.56
CA GLN A 606 19.69 -21.67 -17.79
C GLN A 606 19.93 -23.13 -18.21
N VAL A 607 19.96 -23.42 -19.51
CA VAL A 607 20.25 -24.76 -20.01
C VAL A 607 21.65 -25.22 -19.60
N ALA A 608 22.66 -24.35 -19.70
CA ALA A 608 24.02 -24.68 -19.27
C ALA A 608 24.16 -24.91 -17.76
N SER A 609 23.25 -24.39 -16.94
CA SER A 609 23.26 -24.59 -15.48
C SER A 609 22.49 -25.82 -15.01
N LEU A 610 21.70 -26.48 -15.87
CA LEU A 610 20.94 -27.66 -15.45
C LEU A 610 21.87 -28.81 -15.01
N SER A 611 21.47 -29.59 -14.03
CA SER A 611 22.16 -30.83 -13.69
C SER A 611 21.97 -31.89 -14.78
N THR A 612 22.80 -32.93 -14.76
CA THR A 612 22.63 -34.08 -15.64
C THR A 612 21.29 -34.78 -15.41
N GLU A 613 20.82 -34.87 -14.17
CA GLU A 613 19.52 -35.45 -13.82
C GLU A 613 18.37 -34.59 -14.36
N GLN A 614 18.47 -33.26 -14.25
CA GLN A 614 17.47 -32.33 -14.78
C GLN A 614 17.38 -32.39 -16.31
N ILE A 615 18.53 -32.52 -17.00
CA ILE A 615 18.57 -32.69 -18.47
C ILE A 615 17.93 -34.02 -18.88
N VAL A 616 18.21 -35.12 -18.16
CA VAL A 616 17.58 -36.42 -18.41
C VAL A 616 16.07 -36.38 -18.18
N ALA A 617 15.60 -35.56 -17.25
CA ALA A 617 14.18 -35.39 -16.95
C ALA A 617 13.38 -34.65 -18.05
N ILE A 618 14.04 -33.93 -18.96
CA ILE A 618 13.41 -33.28 -20.12
C ILE A 618 13.16 -34.33 -21.20
N ASP A 619 11.91 -34.59 -21.56
CA ASP A 619 11.63 -35.61 -22.57
C ASP A 619 12.17 -35.26 -23.97
N ALA A 620 12.26 -36.27 -24.84
CA ALA A 620 12.81 -36.13 -26.19
C ALA A 620 11.99 -35.19 -27.11
N GLY A 621 10.70 -34.97 -26.82
CA GLY A 621 9.85 -34.00 -27.50
C GLY A 621 10.19 -32.58 -27.08
N ASP A 622 10.34 -32.35 -25.78
CA ASP A 622 10.63 -31.05 -25.18
C ASP A 622 12.05 -30.58 -25.49
N LEU A 623 13.04 -31.48 -25.51
CA LEU A 623 14.40 -31.16 -25.93
C LEU A 623 14.45 -30.61 -27.37
N ARG A 624 13.54 -31.05 -28.26
CA ARG A 624 13.42 -30.50 -29.62
C ARG A 624 12.90 -29.06 -29.62
N THR A 625 12.13 -28.66 -28.61
CA THR A 625 11.54 -27.32 -28.55
C THR A 625 12.56 -26.25 -28.16
N LEU A 626 13.69 -26.64 -27.55
CA LEU A 626 14.77 -25.73 -27.21
C LEU A 626 15.28 -24.96 -28.43
N THR A 627 15.62 -23.69 -28.21
CA THR A 627 16.24 -22.88 -29.25
C THR A 627 17.60 -23.44 -29.65
N THR A 628 18.06 -23.14 -30.86
CA THR A 628 19.39 -23.56 -31.33
C THR A 628 20.51 -23.01 -30.43
N THR A 629 20.34 -21.81 -29.89
CA THR A 629 21.28 -21.22 -28.93
C THR A 629 21.29 -21.97 -27.60
N SER A 630 20.13 -22.40 -27.10
CA SER A 630 20.02 -23.18 -25.86
C SER A 630 20.60 -24.59 -26.02
N LEU A 631 20.35 -25.27 -27.15
CA LEU A 631 20.96 -26.58 -27.46
C LEU A 631 22.49 -26.51 -27.55
N ARG A 632 23.04 -25.43 -28.14
CA ARG A 632 24.49 -25.18 -28.18
C ARG A 632 25.10 -24.88 -26.82
N ALA A 633 24.28 -24.55 -25.83
CA ALA A 633 24.72 -24.27 -24.47
C ALA A 633 24.82 -25.53 -23.60
N LEU A 634 24.35 -26.69 -24.10
CA LEU A 634 24.54 -27.97 -23.43
C LEU A 634 26.04 -28.22 -23.21
N THR A 635 26.40 -28.47 -21.96
CA THR A 635 27.77 -28.81 -21.57
C THR A 635 28.08 -30.27 -21.93
N ASP A 636 29.36 -30.62 -21.97
CA ASP A 636 29.78 -31.99 -22.29
C ASP A 636 29.16 -33.05 -21.35
N PRO A 637 29.10 -32.85 -20.02
CA PRO A 637 28.43 -33.79 -19.12
C PRO A 637 26.93 -33.92 -19.38
N GLN A 638 26.24 -32.82 -19.68
CA GLN A 638 24.80 -32.84 -19.99
C GLN A 638 24.52 -33.59 -21.28
N LEU A 639 25.36 -33.40 -22.29
CA LEU A 639 25.23 -34.07 -23.58
C LEU A 639 25.48 -35.57 -23.46
N ALA A 640 26.51 -35.97 -22.69
CA ALA A 640 26.82 -37.38 -22.41
C ALA A 640 25.78 -38.06 -21.50
N ALA A 641 24.98 -37.30 -20.75
CA ALA A 641 23.91 -37.83 -19.92
C ALA A 641 22.62 -38.10 -20.70
N LEU A 642 22.47 -37.58 -21.93
CA LEU A 642 21.26 -37.78 -22.72
C LEU A 642 21.02 -39.27 -23.00
N THR A 643 19.77 -39.69 -22.85
CA THR A 643 19.33 -41.03 -23.22
C THR A 643 19.30 -41.20 -24.75
N SER A 644 19.34 -42.45 -25.23
CA SER A 644 19.22 -42.75 -26.66
C SER A 644 17.95 -42.15 -27.28
N ASP A 645 16.83 -42.15 -26.55
CA ASP A 645 15.57 -41.54 -27.00
C ASP A 645 15.69 -40.01 -27.13
N GLN A 646 16.41 -39.34 -26.23
CA GLN A 646 16.65 -37.90 -26.30
C GLN A 646 17.65 -37.52 -27.40
N LEU A 647 18.68 -38.35 -27.64
CA LEU A 647 19.63 -38.18 -28.75
C LEU A 647 18.93 -38.34 -30.10
N GLN A 648 18.12 -39.38 -30.29
CA GLN A 648 17.20 -39.52 -31.43
C GLN A 648 16.18 -38.37 -31.48
N GLY A 649 15.79 -37.94 -30.28
CA GLY A 649 15.06 -36.72 -29.97
C GLY A 649 15.57 -35.52 -30.74
N LEU A 650 16.87 -35.32 -30.89
CA LEU A 650 17.36 -34.10 -31.55
C LEU A 650 16.94 -33.98 -33.02
N ALA A 651 16.68 -35.10 -33.72
CA ALA A 651 16.25 -35.12 -35.11
C ALA A 651 17.09 -34.14 -35.99
N ALA A 652 16.46 -33.33 -36.84
CA ALA A 652 17.17 -32.40 -37.71
C ALA A 652 18.04 -31.35 -36.95
N LYS A 653 17.82 -31.16 -35.64
CA LYS A 653 18.60 -30.22 -34.81
C LYS A 653 19.99 -30.72 -34.43
N VAL A 654 20.37 -31.96 -34.75
CA VAL A 654 21.77 -32.40 -34.66
C VAL A 654 22.70 -31.47 -35.44
N SER A 655 22.25 -30.90 -36.56
CA SER A 655 22.96 -29.87 -37.34
C SER A 655 23.28 -28.58 -36.56
N SER A 656 22.56 -28.33 -35.46
CA SER A 656 22.76 -27.15 -34.62
C SER A 656 23.80 -27.34 -33.53
N LEU A 657 24.15 -28.59 -33.18
CA LEU A 657 25.20 -28.88 -32.20
C LEU A 657 26.56 -28.38 -32.68
N THR A 658 27.41 -27.95 -31.76
CA THR A 658 28.77 -27.52 -32.09
C THR A 658 29.65 -28.71 -32.48
N THR A 659 30.73 -28.44 -33.21
CA THR A 659 31.73 -29.46 -33.55
C THR A 659 32.37 -30.08 -32.30
N SER A 660 32.59 -29.29 -31.24
CA SER A 660 33.10 -29.78 -29.95
C SER A 660 32.12 -30.73 -29.27
N GLN A 661 30.83 -30.35 -29.23
CA GLN A 661 29.78 -31.19 -28.64
C GLN A 661 29.70 -32.56 -29.35
N LEU A 662 29.74 -32.59 -30.69
CA LEU A 662 29.73 -33.85 -31.44
C LEU A 662 31.00 -34.68 -31.26
N ALA A 663 32.17 -34.03 -31.27
CA ALA A 663 33.44 -34.71 -31.07
C ALA A 663 33.56 -35.35 -29.68
N ASN A 664 32.79 -34.85 -28.70
CA ASN A 664 32.76 -35.38 -27.34
C ASN A 664 31.74 -36.52 -27.12
N LEU A 665 30.87 -36.82 -28.09
CA LEU A 665 29.96 -37.97 -28.02
C LEU A 665 30.74 -39.29 -28.09
N SER A 666 30.27 -40.32 -27.38
CA SER A 666 30.84 -41.66 -27.56
C SER A 666 30.42 -42.26 -28.91
N THR A 667 31.11 -43.31 -29.36
CA THR A 667 30.65 -44.11 -30.52
C THR A 667 29.29 -44.72 -30.28
N GLU A 668 28.98 -45.10 -29.04
CA GLU A 668 27.67 -45.67 -28.67
C GLU A 668 26.58 -44.61 -28.82
N ASP A 669 26.82 -43.37 -28.35
CA ASP A 669 25.88 -42.25 -28.50
C ASP A 669 25.65 -41.90 -29.97
N LEU A 670 26.70 -41.89 -30.79
CA LEU A 670 26.59 -41.62 -32.24
C LEU A 670 25.76 -42.70 -32.94
N ASN A 671 25.92 -43.97 -32.57
CA ASN A 671 25.13 -45.08 -33.15
C ASN A 671 23.68 -45.08 -32.66
N THR A 672 23.30 -44.23 -31.70
CA THR A 672 21.88 -44.00 -31.40
C THR A 672 21.22 -43.08 -32.43
N PHE A 673 21.99 -42.33 -33.23
CA PHE A 673 21.42 -41.44 -34.23
C PHE A 673 20.75 -42.22 -35.36
N THR A 674 19.74 -41.61 -35.95
CA THR A 674 19.05 -42.15 -37.14
C THR A 674 19.76 -41.70 -38.42
N ALA A 675 19.55 -42.44 -39.51
CA ALA A 675 19.98 -42.04 -40.85
C ALA A 675 19.58 -40.58 -41.21
N ALA A 676 18.37 -40.16 -40.81
CA ALA A 676 17.92 -38.78 -41.01
C ALA A 676 18.80 -37.75 -40.28
N GLN A 677 19.29 -38.07 -39.08
CA GLN A 677 20.18 -37.20 -38.31
C GLN A 677 21.56 -37.09 -38.96
N PHE A 678 22.14 -38.20 -39.42
CA PHE A 678 23.39 -38.19 -40.18
C PHE A 678 23.27 -37.39 -41.48
N SER A 679 22.13 -37.48 -42.18
CA SER A 679 21.90 -36.75 -43.44
C SER A 679 21.85 -35.22 -43.30
N VAL A 680 21.54 -34.71 -42.10
CA VAL A 680 21.50 -33.26 -41.84
C VAL A 680 22.79 -32.72 -41.22
N MET A 681 23.74 -33.58 -40.89
CA MET A 681 25.01 -33.14 -40.30
C MET A 681 25.78 -32.24 -41.28
N THR A 682 26.42 -31.22 -40.75
CA THR A 682 27.24 -30.33 -41.57
C THR A 682 28.60 -30.97 -41.88
N SER A 683 29.22 -30.58 -42.99
CA SER A 683 30.59 -30.99 -43.33
C SER A 683 31.60 -30.70 -42.20
N ALA A 684 31.44 -29.58 -41.49
CA ALA A 684 32.29 -29.22 -40.35
C ALA A 684 32.10 -30.16 -39.14
N GLN A 685 30.86 -30.61 -38.89
CA GLN A 685 30.58 -31.58 -37.83
C GLN A 685 31.21 -32.95 -38.14
N ILE A 686 31.08 -33.43 -39.37
CA ILE A 686 31.67 -34.71 -39.79
C ILE A 686 33.20 -34.66 -39.75
N SER A 687 33.82 -33.59 -40.25
CA SER A 687 35.28 -33.45 -40.21
C SER A 687 35.84 -33.29 -38.79
N SER A 688 35.00 -32.90 -37.82
CA SER A 688 35.38 -32.78 -36.40
C SER A 688 35.34 -34.09 -35.62
N LEU A 689 34.70 -35.14 -36.15
CA LEU A 689 34.66 -36.45 -35.48
C LEU A 689 36.05 -37.10 -35.40
N GLY A 690 36.35 -37.78 -34.31
CA GLY A 690 37.57 -38.56 -34.17
C GLY A 690 37.60 -39.77 -35.10
N VAL A 691 38.81 -40.24 -35.42
CA VAL A 691 39.03 -41.51 -36.14
C VAL A 691 38.29 -42.70 -35.47
N PRO A 692 38.29 -42.85 -34.13
CA PRO A 692 37.52 -43.90 -33.46
C PRO A 692 36.00 -43.77 -33.66
N GLN A 693 35.48 -42.53 -33.66
CA GLN A 693 34.05 -42.27 -33.88
C GLN A 693 33.63 -42.70 -35.29
N ILE A 694 34.36 -42.28 -36.32
CA ILE A 694 34.10 -42.67 -37.72
C ILE A 694 34.20 -44.19 -37.93
N ARG A 695 35.24 -44.84 -37.39
CA ARG A 695 35.40 -46.29 -37.49
C ARG A 695 34.28 -47.05 -36.75
N GLY A 696 33.73 -46.48 -35.69
CA GLY A 696 32.67 -47.08 -34.88
C GLY A 696 31.25 -46.93 -35.42
N LEU A 697 31.03 -46.08 -36.44
CA LEU A 697 29.72 -45.88 -37.04
C LEU A 697 29.17 -47.16 -37.67
N GLU A 698 27.85 -47.36 -37.61
CA GLU A 698 27.23 -48.46 -38.32
C GLU A 698 27.24 -48.21 -39.84
N THR A 699 27.13 -49.28 -40.63
CA THR A 699 27.18 -49.16 -42.10
C THR A 699 26.00 -48.34 -42.64
N GLU A 700 24.84 -48.42 -41.99
CA GLU A 700 23.66 -47.63 -42.34
C GLU A 700 23.86 -46.13 -42.06
N ASP A 701 24.50 -45.78 -40.94
CA ASP A 701 24.83 -44.40 -40.57
C ASP A 701 25.78 -43.75 -41.56
N LEU A 702 26.81 -44.49 -41.97
CA LEU A 702 27.76 -44.03 -42.96
C LEU A 702 27.10 -43.85 -44.34
N HIS A 703 26.22 -44.78 -44.72
CA HIS A 703 25.46 -44.66 -45.96
C HIS A 703 24.50 -43.45 -45.94
N ALA A 704 23.99 -43.07 -44.78
CA ALA A 704 23.12 -41.91 -44.61
C ALA A 704 23.83 -40.55 -44.74
N LEU A 705 25.17 -40.52 -44.71
CA LEU A 705 25.95 -39.30 -44.91
C LEU A 705 25.78 -38.75 -46.34
N THR A 706 25.64 -37.43 -46.44
CA THR A 706 25.57 -36.79 -47.76
C THR A 706 26.92 -36.84 -48.47
N THR A 707 26.91 -36.66 -49.79
CA THR A 707 28.14 -36.52 -50.59
C THR A 707 29.04 -35.38 -50.09
N SER A 708 28.47 -34.27 -49.60
CA SER A 708 29.22 -33.18 -48.98
C SER A 708 29.84 -33.56 -47.62
N ASN A 709 29.26 -34.50 -46.88
CA ASN A 709 29.85 -35.03 -45.66
C ASN A 709 31.02 -35.96 -45.99
N ILE A 710 30.85 -36.84 -46.98
CA ILE A 710 31.90 -37.74 -47.46
C ILE A 710 33.12 -36.94 -47.93
N ALA A 711 32.92 -35.94 -48.79
CA ALA A 711 34.00 -35.07 -49.27
C ALA A 711 34.73 -34.32 -48.14
N ALA A 712 34.04 -34.06 -47.03
CA ALA A 712 34.58 -33.31 -45.90
C ALA A 712 35.36 -34.17 -44.89
N MET A 713 35.28 -35.50 -44.97
CA MET A 713 36.07 -36.38 -44.11
C MET A 713 37.56 -36.13 -44.35
N THR A 714 38.34 -36.06 -43.28
CA THR A 714 39.80 -36.03 -43.39
C THR A 714 40.32 -37.34 -43.98
N THR A 715 41.50 -37.33 -44.60
CA THR A 715 42.14 -38.54 -45.12
C THR A 715 42.35 -39.60 -44.04
N SER A 716 42.62 -39.19 -42.80
CA SER A 716 42.72 -40.10 -41.65
C SER A 716 41.39 -40.73 -41.26
N GLN A 717 40.28 -39.98 -41.30
CA GLN A 717 38.93 -40.53 -41.06
C GLN A 717 38.53 -41.49 -42.18
N TRP A 718 38.80 -41.11 -43.44
CA TRP A 718 38.51 -41.91 -44.63
C TRP A 718 39.27 -43.24 -44.63
N ALA A 719 40.59 -43.21 -44.40
CA ALA A 719 41.42 -44.40 -44.28
C ALA A 719 41.07 -45.29 -43.08
N ALA A 720 40.30 -44.77 -42.11
CA ALA A 720 39.89 -45.51 -40.92
C ALA A 720 38.60 -46.30 -41.09
N LEU A 721 37.83 -46.07 -42.17
CA LEU A 721 36.65 -46.86 -42.50
C LEU A 721 37.02 -48.34 -42.66
N THR A 722 36.25 -49.21 -42.04
CA THR A 722 36.40 -50.66 -42.22
C THR A 722 36.00 -51.08 -43.64
N THR A 723 36.42 -52.26 -44.09
CA THR A 723 36.02 -52.80 -45.39
C THR A 723 34.50 -52.94 -45.52
N ASP A 724 33.83 -53.33 -44.43
CA ASP A 724 32.37 -53.49 -44.41
C ASP A 724 31.68 -52.13 -44.59
N GLN A 725 32.08 -51.12 -43.82
CA GLN A 725 31.65 -49.73 -43.98
C GLN A 725 31.92 -49.18 -45.38
N PHE A 726 33.09 -49.47 -45.94
CA PHE A 726 33.47 -48.98 -47.26
C PHE A 726 32.57 -49.59 -48.34
N SER A 727 32.26 -50.88 -48.26
CA SER A 727 31.42 -51.61 -49.23
C SER A 727 29.95 -51.15 -49.25
N THR A 728 29.47 -50.48 -48.19
CA THR A 728 28.08 -49.99 -48.11
C THR A 728 27.89 -48.56 -48.62
N LEU A 729 28.96 -47.86 -48.99
CA LEU A 729 28.85 -46.52 -49.60
C LEU A 729 28.15 -46.62 -50.97
N SER A 730 27.32 -45.64 -51.32
CA SER A 730 26.77 -45.58 -52.68
C SER A 730 27.83 -45.14 -53.69
N ALA A 731 27.61 -45.45 -54.97
CA ALA A 731 28.43 -44.92 -56.07
C ALA A 731 28.57 -43.39 -56.01
N ASN A 732 27.49 -42.67 -55.68
CA ASN A 732 27.52 -41.21 -55.53
C ASN A 732 28.39 -40.74 -54.36
N GLN A 733 28.43 -41.50 -53.24
CA GLN A 733 29.31 -41.20 -52.11
C GLN A 733 30.78 -41.47 -52.47
N ILE A 734 31.05 -42.50 -53.26
CA ILE A 734 32.40 -42.76 -53.82
C ILE A 734 32.81 -41.64 -54.78
N THR A 735 31.94 -41.17 -55.67
CA THR A 735 32.21 -40.01 -56.55
C THR A 735 32.47 -38.72 -55.79
N ALA A 736 31.87 -38.57 -54.61
CA ALA A 736 32.04 -37.38 -53.80
C ALA A 736 33.39 -37.32 -53.08
N MET A 737 34.20 -38.39 -53.11
CA MET A 737 35.50 -38.38 -52.48
C MET A 737 36.44 -37.38 -53.15
N THR A 738 37.38 -36.87 -52.38
CA THR A 738 38.47 -36.03 -52.89
C THR A 738 39.61 -36.91 -53.39
N THR A 739 40.41 -36.39 -54.31
CA THR A 739 41.60 -37.08 -54.81
C THR A 739 42.61 -37.43 -53.69
N ALA A 740 42.63 -36.64 -52.61
CA ALA A 740 43.43 -36.95 -51.42
C ALA A 740 42.88 -38.14 -50.62
N GLN A 741 41.55 -38.27 -50.53
CA GLN A 741 40.88 -39.41 -49.90
C GLN A 741 41.12 -40.69 -50.71
N ALA A 742 40.99 -40.62 -52.05
CA ALA A 742 41.31 -41.72 -52.96
C ALA A 742 42.76 -42.21 -52.77
N HIS A 743 43.72 -41.29 -52.73
CA HIS A 743 45.12 -41.61 -52.45
C HIS A 743 45.33 -42.21 -51.04
N SER A 744 44.52 -41.85 -50.05
CA SER A 744 44.62 -42.37 -48.69
C SER A 744 43.91 -43.71 -48.45
N MET A 745 43.22 -44.27 -49.44
CA MET A 745 42.54 -45.56 -49.29
C MET A 745 43.53 -46.66 -48.91
N THR A 746 43.13 -47.59 -48.06
CA THR A 746 43.94 -48.80 -47.84
C THR A 746 43.72 -49.80 -48.98
N THR A 747 44.65 -50.72 -49.20
CA THR A 747 44.47 -51.81 -50.18
C THR A 747 43.24 -52.65 -49.87
N ASP A 748 42.92 -52.82 -48.58
CA ASP A 748 41.73 -53.56 -48.14
C ASP A 748 40.44 -52.81 -48.49
N GLN A 749 40.43 -51.47 -48.37
CA GLN A 749 39.29 -50.64 -48.81
C GLN A 749 39.11 -50.67 -50.33
N VAL A 750 40.21 -50.67 -51.10
CA VAL A 750 40.13 -50.79 -52.57
C VAL A 750 39.58 -52.17 -52.97
N HIS A 751 40.03 -53.24 -52.30
CA HIS A 751 39.47 -54.58 -52.49
C HIS A 751 37.99 -54.68 -52.10
N ALA A 752 37.55 -53.88 -51.11
CA ALA A 752 36.17 -53.87 -50.64
C ALA A 752 35.22 -53.06 -51.55
N LEU A 753 35.73 -52.43 -52.62
CA LEU A 753 34.89 -51.76 -53.61
C LEU A 753 33.98 -52.77 -54.31
N THR A 754 32.69 -52.50 -54.26
CA THR A 754 31.69 -53.25 -55.02
C THR A 754 31.68 -52.82 -56.49
N THR A 755 31.14 -53.67 -57.34
CA THR A 755 30.94 -53.40 -58.78
C THR A 755 30.24 -52.06 -59.04
N ASP A 756 29.20 -51.73 -58.25
CA ASP A 756 28.45 -50.49 -58.39
C ASP A 756 29.26 -49.25 -57.96
N GLN A 757 30.14 -49.41 -56.96
CA GLN A 757 30.99 -48.34 -56.45
C GLN A 757 32.12 -47.97 -57.41
N VAL A 758 32.61 -48.92 -58.22
CA VAL A 758 33.67 -48.68 -59.20
C VAL A 758 33.26 -47.63 -60.22
N ALA A 759 31.98 -47.63 -60.64
CA ALA A 759 31.42 -46.59 -61.50
C ALA A 759 31.51 -45.20 -60.87
N GLY A 760 31.55 -45.12 -59.54
CA GLY A 760 31.72 -43.87 -58.79
C GLY A 760 33.14 -43.32 -58.75
N LEU A 761 34.19 -44.11 -59.01
CA LEU A 761 35.59 -43.65 -58.98
C LEU A 761 35.87 -42.68 -60.13
N GLU A 762 36.20 -41.43 -59.87
CA GLU A 762 36.55 -40.55 -60.97
C GLU A 762 37.94 -40.90 -61.54
N THR A 763 38.19 -40.58 -62.81
CA THR A 763 39.49 -40.85 -63.44
C THR A 763 40.67 -40.19 -62.71
N ARG A 764 40.41 -39.05 -62.04
CA ARG A 764 41.39 -38.37 -61.18
C ARG A 764 41.73 -39.15 -59.91
N ASP A 765 40.78 -39.93 -59.40
CA ASP A 765 40.94 -40.72 -58.18
C ASP A 765 41.76 -41.97 -58.48
N ILE A 766 41.43 -42.65 -59.58
CA ILE A 766 42.22 -43.79 -60.11
C ILE A 766 43.65 -43.35 -60.44
N ALA A 767 43.83 -42.17 -61.05
CA ALA A 767 45.16 -41.63 -61.34
C ALA A 767 45.96 -41.23 -60.09
N ALA A 768 45.28 -40.95 -58.97
CA ALA A 768 45.92 -40.63 -57.70
C ALA A 768 46.19 -41.86 -56.84
N MET A 769 45.64 -43.03 -57.17
CA MET A 769 45.95 -44.28 -56.48
C MET A 769 47.41 -44.70 -56.73
N THR A 770 48.02 -45.28 -55.72
CA THR A 770 49.31 -45.96 -55.78
C THR A 770 49.17 -47.26 -56.56
N MET A 771 50.26 -47.78 -57.13
CA MET A 771 50.24 -49.06 -57.84
C MET A 771 49.73 -50.22 -56.96
N THR A 772 49.97 -50.18 -55.65
CA THR A 772 49.45 -51.19 -54.71
C THR A 772 47.93 -51.07 -54.50
N GLN A 773 47.38 -49.86 -54.54
CA GLN A 773 45.92 -49.65 -54.53
C GLN A 773 45.31 -50.10 -55.87
N LEU A 774 45.95 -49.78 -57.00
CA LEU A 774 45.48 -50.20 -58.33
C LEU A 774 45.52 -51.72 -58.51
N ASP A 775 46.54 -52.39 -57.99
CA ASP A 775 46.64 -53.87 -57.94
C ASP A 775 45.54 -54.52 -57.09
N ALA A 776 44.97 -53.76 -56.15
CA ALA A 776 43.87 -54.24 -55.32
C ALA A 776 42.50 -54.17 -56.03
N LEU A 777 42.40 -53.58 -57.23
CA LEU A 777 41.20 -53.66 -58.07
C LEU A 777 41.19 -55.03 -58.77
N ASP A 778 40.14 -55.83 -58.54
CA ASP A 778 40.03 -57.19 -59.06
C ASP A 778 39.34 -57.27 -60.43
N ASN A 779 39.32 -58.46 -61.04
CA ASN A 779 38.70 -58.70 -62.34
C ASN A 779 37.20 -58.37 -62.41
N ALA A 780 36.47 -58.44 -61.30
CA ALA A 780 35.06 -58.07 -61.29
C ALA A 780 34.91 -56.55 -61.35
N THR A 781 35.74 -55.80 -60.63
CA THR A 781 35.78 -54.33 -60.70
C THR A 781 36.21 -53.81 -62.08
N PHE A 782 37.14 -54.48 -62.79
CA PHE A 782 37.53 -54.09 -64.16
C PHE A 782 36.39 -54.10 -65.16
N SER A 783 35.45 -55.04 -65.01
CA SER A 783 34.32 -55.19 -65.94
C SER A 783 33.33 -54.03 -65.85
N GLU A 784 33.33 -53.31 -64.73
CA GLU A 784 32.38 -52.22 -64.43
C GLU A 784 33.01 -50.83 -64.59
N MET A 785 34.32 -50.78 -64.87
CA MET A 785 34.98 -49.54 -65.23
C MET A 785 34.46 -49.03 -66.57
N THR A 786 34.10 -47.75 -66.60
CA THR A 786 33.92 -47.01 -67.85
C THR A 786 35.22 -47.01 -68.66
N ALA A 787 35.13 -46.82 -69.97
CA ALA A 787 36.33 -46.72 -70.81
C ALA A 787 37.33 -45.65 -70.33
N ALA A 788 36.84 -44.55 -69.73
CA ALA A 788 37.68 -43.51 -69.16
C ALA A 788 38.40 -43.96 -67.87
N GLN A 789 37.73 -44.70 -66.97
CA GLN A 789 38.31 -45.29 -65.76
C GLN A 789 39.31 -46.41 -66.11
N PHE A 790 38.95 -47.27 -67.06
CA PHE A 790 39.78 -48.34 -67.60
C PHE A 790 41.03 -47.78 -68.29
N ASN A 791 40.92 -46.66 -69.00
CA ASN A 791 42.07 -45.96 -69.57
C ASN A 791 42.96 -45.29 -68.52
N ALA A 792 42.37 -44.71 -67.47
CA ALA A 792 43.12 -44.25 -66.31
C ALA A 792 43.88 -45.40 -65.62
N TYR A 793 43.40 -46.65 -65.79
CA TYR A 793 44.01 -47.87 -65.27
C TYR A 793 45.09 -48.51 -66.20
N TYR A 794 44.88 -48.65 -67.52
CA TYR A 794 45.75 -49.41 -68.46
C TYR A 794 46.83 -48.58 -69.21
N ALA A 795 47.55 -47.70 -68.54
CA ALA A 795 48.64 -46.96 -69.18
C ALA A 795 49.82 -47.89 -69.60
N VAL A 796 49.79 -48.56 -70.78
CA VAL A 796 50.91 -49.36 -71.35
C VAL A 796 51.13 -49.19 -72.87
N THR A 797 52.38 -48.99 -73.33
CA THR A 797 52.78 -48.70 -74.71
C THR A 797 54.09 -49.35 -75.14
N PRO A 798 54.24 -49.73 -76.42
CA PRO A 798 55.57 -49.82 -77.05
C PRO A 798 55.82 -48.85 -78.21
N MET A 799 57.10 -48.67 -78.54
CA MET A 799 57.63 -47.87 -79.64
C MET A 799 57.62 -48.67 -80.94
N VAL A 800 57.02 -48.11 -81.97
CA VAL A 800 56.87 -48.66 -83.30
C VAL A 800 57.55 -47.75 -84.32
N LEU A 801 58.25 -48.32 -85.28
CA LEU A 801 58.94 -47.64 -86.37
C LEU A 801 58.27 -48.00 -87.69
N ASP A 802 57.97 -46.97 -88.48
CA ASP A 802 57.54 -47.08 -89.88
C ASP A 802 58.73 -47.41 -90.76
N LEU A 803 58.73 -48.55 -91.44
CA LEU A 803 59.88 -48.98 -92.24
C LEU A 803 59.71 -48.75 -93.75
N ASP A 804 58.47 -48.70 -94.23
CA ASP A 804 58.15 -48.63 -95.66
C ASP A 804 57.76 -47.22 -96.15
N GLY A 805 57.56 -46.28 -95.22
CA GLY A 805 57.37 -44.85 -95.46
C GLY A 805 55.92 -44.46 -95.63
N ASN A 806 54.99 -45.33 -95.23
CA ASN A 806 53.56 -45.10 -95.32
C ASN A 806 52.95 -44.57 -94.01
N GLY A 807 53.74 -44.44 -92.95
CA GLY A 807 53.32 -44.12 -91.59
C GLY A 807 53.32 -45.37 -90.69
N VAL A 808 53.17 -45.17 -89.38
CA VAL A 808 53.08 -46.31 -88.44
C VAL A 808 51.71 -46.96 -88.57
N THR A 809 51.69 -48.24 -88.88
CA THR A 809 50.51 -49.09 -89.02
C THR A 809 50.48 -50.20 -87.98
N THR A 810 49.28 -50.66 -87.67
CA THR A 810 48.99 -51.59 -86.59
C THR A 810 47.87 -52.55 -86.98
N LEU A 811 47.70 -53.63 -86.22
CA LEU A 811 46.64 -54.63 -86.36
C LEU A 811 45.66 -54.50 -85.19
N ALA A 812 44.37 -54.68 -85.45
CA ALA A 812 43.38 -54.69 -84.38
C ALA A 812 43.59 -55.87 -83.46
N ALA A 813 43.21 -55.76 -82.19
CA ALA A 813 43.46 -56.83 -81.21
C ALA A 813 42.91 -58.20 -81.63
N ALA A 814 41.77 -58.25 -82.31
CA ALA A 814 41.22 -59.50 -82.86
C ALA A 814 42.16 -60.18 -83.89
N GLN A 815 42.95 -59.40 -84.62
CA GLN A 815 43.91 -59.86 -85.64
C GLN A 815 45.37 -59.78 -85.18
N GLY A 816 45.62 -59.15 -84.04
CA GLY A 816 46.95 -59.07 -83.46
C GLY A 816 47.34 -60.35 -82.74
N VAL A 817 48.38 -60.23 -81.92
CA VAL A 817 49.10 -61.37 -81.39
C VAL A 817 48.82 -61.55 -79.92
N ASN A 818 49.18 -62.72 -79.40
CA ASN A 818 49.25 -62.90 -77.95
C ASN A 818 50.66 -62.54 -77.49
N PHE A 819 50.83 -61.34 -76.92
CA PHE A 819 52.13 -60.89 -76.43
C PHE A 819 52.04 -60.30 -75.03
N ASP A 820 53.14 -60.38 -74.30
CA ASP A 820 53.27 -59.84 -72.95
C ASP A 820 53.88 -58.44 -73.00
N LEU A 821 53.05 -57.43 -73.28
CA LEU A 821 53.48 -56.03 -73.42
C LEU A 821 53.99 -55.39 -72.10
N LEU A 822 53.78 -56.05 -70.96
CA LEU A 822 54.18 -55.55 -69.65
C LEU A 822 55.41 -56.28 -69.07
N GLY A 823 55.81 -57.40 -69.67
CA GLY A 823 56.88 -58.25 -69.14
C GLY A 823 56.53 -58.95 -67.84
N LEU A 824 55.24 -59.25 -67.62
CA LEU A 824 54.72 -59.87 -66.39
C LEU A 824 54.59 -61.40 -66.48
N GLY A 825 55.02 -62.00 -67.58
CA GLY A 825 54.94 -63.43 -67.88
C GLY A 825 53.56 -63.89 -68.40
N GLN A 826 52.64 -62.97 -68.72
CA GLN A 826 51.31 -63.30 -69.23
C GLN A 826 51.07 -62.63 -70.59
N THR A 827 50.77 -63.44 -71.60
CA THR A 827 50.43 -62.92 -72.93
C THR A 827 48.94 -62.63 -73.02
N HIS A 828 48.60 -61.48 -73.58
CA HIS A 828 47.22 -61.11 -73.89
C HIS A 828 47.08 -60.93 -75.39
N LYS A 829 45.91 -61.26 -75.92
CA LYS A 829 45.60 -60.93 -77.30
C LYS A 829 45.49 -59.41 -77.41
N VAL A 830 46.47 -58.82 -78.06
CA VAL A 830 46.66 -57.37 -78.18
C VAL A 830 46.64 -56.99 -79.64
N GLY A 831 46.29 -55.74 -79.91
CA GLY A 831 46.65 -55.13 -81.19
C GLY A 831 48.17 -55.18 -81.33
N TRP A 832 48.62 -55.17 -82.58
CA TRP A 832 50.02 -55.42 -82.86
C TRP A 832 50.56 -54.46 -83.89
N VAL A 833 51.87 -54.44 -84.09
CA VAL A 833 52.47 -53.71 -85.20
C VAL A 833 52.05 -54.33 -86.54
N GLY A 834 51.86 -53.51 -87.58
CA GLY A 834 51.58 -53.99 -88.94
C GLY A 834 52.78 -54.72 -89.54
N GLY A 835 52.55 -55.65 -90.47
CA GLY A 835 53.63 -56.56 -90.96
C GLY A 835 54.75 -55.92 -91.78
N ASN A 836 54.60 -54.66 -92.15
CA ASN A 836 55.63 -53.89 -92.84
C ASN A 836 56.38 -52.93 -91.91
N ASP A 837 55.94 -52.81 -90.66
CA ASP A 837 56.54 -51.95 -89.65
C ASP A 837 57.21 -52.80 -88.57
N GLY A 838 57.96 -52.16 -87.68
CA GLY A 838 58.71 -52.87 -86.66
C GLY A 838 58.66 -52.24 -85.28
N LEU A 839 58.73 -53.08 -84.26
CA LEU A 839 58.83 -52.64 -82.87
C LEU A 839 60.28 -52.30 -82.54
N LEU A 840 60.50 -51.17 -81.88
CA LEU A 840 61.82 -50.85 -81.34
C LEU A 840 62.06 -51.70 -80.11
N VAL A 841 63.17 -52.43 -80.16
CA VAL A 841 63.51 -53.40 -79.14
C VAL A 841 64.98 -53.29 -78.77
N MET A 842 65.28 -53.75 -77.57
CA MET A 842 66.63 -54.04 -77.15
C MET A 842 66.55 -55.34 -76.37
N ASP A 843 67.29 -56.33 -76.83
CA ASP A 843 67.49 -57.57 -76.08
C ASP A 843 68.34 -57.24 -74.85
N ARG A 844 67.65 -57.06 -73.72
CA ARG A 844 68.27 -56.59 -72.47
C ARG A 844 68.83 -57.74 -71.67
N ASN A 845 68.34 -58.95 -71.92
CA ASN A 845 68.79 -60.16 -71.25
C ASN A 845 69.89 -60.91 -72.05
N HIS A 846 70.14 -60.48 -73.29
CA HIS A 846 71.14 -61.00 -74.24
C HIS A 846 70.92 -62.47 -74.66
N ASP A 847 69.68 -62.95 -74.68
CA ASP A 847 69.34 -64.33 -75.08
C ASP A 847 69.06 -64.48 -76.59
N GLY A 848 68.99 -63.36 -77.32
CA GLY A 848 68.78 -63.29 -78.76
C GLY A 848 67.33 -63.36 -79.21
N VAL A 849 66.34 -63.30 -78.30
CA VAL A 849 64.90 -63.44 -78.59
C VAL A 849 64.12 -62.35 -77.86
N ILE A 850 63.36 -61.53 -78.58
CA ILE A 850 62.42 -60.60 -77.94
C ILE A 850 61.14 -61.35 -77.62
N ASN A 851 60.85 -61.46 -76.33
CA ASN A 851 59.75 -62.29 -75.85
C ASN A 851 58.80 -61.55 -74.90
N ASP A 852 59.15 -60.33 -74.44
CA ASP A 852 58.27 -59.52 -73.60
C ASP A 852 58.50 -57.99 -73.71
N GLY A 853 57.61 -57.22 -73.08
CA GLY A 853 57.56 -55.76 -73.16
C GLY A 853 58.61 -54.98 -72.38
N LYS A 854 59.44 -55.62 -71.55
CA LYS A 854 60.62 -54.96 -70.95
C LYS A 854 61.73 -54.75 -71.97
N GLU A 855 61.72 -55.57 -73.01
CA GLU A 855 62.65 -55.52 -74.13
C GLU A 855 62.12 -54.65 -75.27
N LEU A 856 60.84 -54.27 -75.21
CA LEU A 856 60.27 -53.19 -75.99
C LEU A 856 60.58 -51.84 -75.34
N PHE A 857 60.75 -50.81 -76.16
CA PHE A 857 60.80 -49.44 -75.67
C PHE A 857 59.39 -48.93 -75.49
N GLY A 858 59.05 -48.37 -74.34
CA GLY A 858 57.68 -48.05 -73.99
C GLY A 858 57.57 -47.66 -72.52
N ASN A 859 56.37 -47.39 -72.02
CA ASN A 859 56.21 -47.30 -70.56
C ASN A 859 56.29 -48.68 -69.85
N GLY A 860 56.30 -49.77 -70.62
CA GLY A 860 56.71 -51.10 -70.15
C GLY A 860 58.21 -51.18 -69.82
N THR A 861 59.02 -50.26 -70.33
CA THR A 861 60.46 -50.21 -70.05
C THR A 861 60.73 -49.72 -68.63
N ILE A 862 61.61 -50.42 -67.92
CA ILE A 862 62.08 -50.01 -66.60
C ILE A 862 63.32 -49.15 -66.77
N LEU A 863 63.28 -47.95 -66.19
CA LEU A 863 64.40 -47.03 -66.16
C LEU A 863 65.46 -47.48 -65.12
N ALA A 864 66.69 -46.97 -65.19
CA ALA A 864 67.77 -47.30 -64.25
C ALA A 864 67.44 -46.97 -62.79
N ASN A 865 66.46 -46.10 -62.54
CA ASN A 865 65.92 -45.81 -61.21
C ASN A 865 64.93 -46.87 -60.68
N GLY A 866 64.69 -47.93 -61.45
CA GLY A 866 63.79 -49.04 -61.14
C GLY A 866 62.31 -48.74 -61.33
N LYS A 867 61.92 -47.53 -61.79
CA LYS A 867 60.53 -47.18 -62.12
C LYS A 867 60.27 -47.40 -63.61
N HIS A 868 59.02 -47.67 -63.95
CA HIS A 868 58.55 -47.64 -65.32
C HIS A 868 58.74 -46.25 -65.93
N ALA A 869 59.18 -46.21 -67.18
CA ALA A 869 59.15 -44.99 -67.96
C ALA A 869 57.70 -44.52 -68.10
N ALA A 870 57.44 -43.22 -68.18
CA ALA A 870 56.11 -42.71 -68.43
C ALA A 870 55.67 -42.95 -69.89
N ASN A 871 56.62 -43.15 -70.80
CA ASN A 871 56.44 -43.43 -72.23
C ASN A 871 57.74 -43.94 -72.85
N GLY A 872 57.66 -44.46 -74.07
CA GLY A 872 58.80 -45.01 -74.81
C GLY A 872 59.90 -44.00 -75.16
N TYR A 873 59.56 -42.71 -75.28
CA TYR A 873 60.57 -41.66 -75.49
C TYR A 873 61.37 -41.37 -74.23
N GLN A 874 60.74 -41.38 -73.07
CA GLN A 874 61.46 -41.30 -71.80
C GLN A 874 62.35 -42.54 -71.59
N ALA A 875 61.88 -43.73 -72.01
CA ALA A 875 62.68 -44.95 -71.96
C ALA A 875 63.93 -44.87 -72.86
N MET A 876 63.79 -44.29 -74.04
CA MET A 876 64.91 -44.09 -74.96
C MET A 876 65.86 -42.98 -74.48
N ALA A 877 65.35 -41.90 -73.87
CA ALA A 877 66.16 -40.79 -73.38
C ALA A 877 67.17 -41.18 -72.28
N GLU A 878 66.99 -42.33 -71.65
CA GLU A 878 67.98 -42.86 -70.71
C GLU A 878 69.22 -43.46 -71.39
N LEU A 879 69.10 -43.86 -72.66
CA LEU A 879 70.21 -44.39 -73.45
C LEU A 879 71.00 -43.30 -74.19
N ASP A 880 70.48 -42.07 -74.19
CA ASP A 880 71.15 -40.89 -74.74
C ASP A 880 72.23 -40.44 -73.75
N SER A 881 73.43 -40.93 -73.99
CA SER A 881 74.59 -40.82 -73.10
C SER A 881 75.26 -39.45 -73.17
N ASN A 882 75.03 -38.71 -74.26
CA ASN A 882 75.55 -37.36 -74.47
C ASN A 882 74.50 -36.26 -74.18
N HIS A 883 73.24 -36.67 -73.97
CA HIS A 883 72.06 -35.85 -73.66
C HIS A 883 71.72 -34.80 -74.74
N ASP A 884 71.94 -35.12 -76.01
CA ASP A 884 71.66 -34.22 -77.14
C ASP A 884 70.22 -34.31 -77.69
N GLY A 885 69.41 -35.21 -77.13
CA GLY A 885 68.02 -35.41 -77.50
C GLY A 885 67.84 -36.34 -78.70
N LYS A 886 68.90 -37.06 -79.11
CA LYS A 886 68.87 -38.09 -80.14
C LYS A 886 69.56 -39.34 -79.64
N LEU A 887 69.19 -40.49 -80.21
CA LEU A 887 69.97 -41.71 -80.10
C LEU A 887 70.65 -41.98 -81.43
N ASP A 888 71.98 -41.94 -81.45
CA ASP A 888 72.77 -42.22 -82.66
C ASP A 888 74.06 -42.98 -82.36
N ILE A 889 74.94 -43.14 -83.36
CA ILE A 889 76.20 -43.90 -83.21
C ILE A 889 77.16 -43.36 -82.13
N HIS A 890 76.95 -42.13 -81.65
CA HIS A 890 77.72 -41.55 -80.56
C HIS A 890 77.27 -42.05 -79.19
N ASP A 891 76.12 -42.73 -79.10
CA ASP A 891 75.61 -43.32 -77.87
C ASP A 891 76.05 -44.77 -77.67
N ALA A 892 76.48 -45.07 -76.44
CA ALA A 892 77.13 -46.33 -76.10
C ALA A 892 76.27 -47.57 -76.41
N ASN A 893 74.94 -47.44 -76.30
CA ASN A 893 73.97 -48.53 -76.46
C ASN A 893 73.22 -48.51 -77.80
N PHE A 894 73.48 -47.54 -78.69
CA PHE A 894 72.78 -47.47 -79.98
C PHE A 894 73.00 -48.73 -80.84
N LYS A 895 74.20 -49.29 -80.78
CA LYS A 895 74.57 -50.55 -81.46
C LYS A 895 73.82 -51.77 -80.94
N ASP A 896 73.21 -51.70 -79.75
CA ASP A 896 72.51 -52.81 -79.10
C ASP A 896 71.01 -52.80 -79.44
N LEU A 897 70.51 -51.68 -79.96
CA LEU A 897 69.12 -51.56 -80.44
C LEU A 897 68.89 -52.46 -81.66
N ARG A 898 67.68 -53.00 -81.74
CA ARG A 898 67.19 -53.76 -82.89
C ARG A 898 65.78 -53.28 -83.24
N VAL A 899 65.33 -53.64 -84.44
CA VAL A 899 63.93 -53.50 -84.83
C VAL A 899 63.38 -54.89 -85.08
N TRP A 900 62.27 -55.22 -84.43
CA TRP A 900 61.58 -56.49 -84.62
C TRP A 900 60.45 -56.32 -85.62
N VAL A 901 60.59 -56.96 -86.78
CA VAL A 901 59.57 -57.00 -87.84
C VAL A 901 58.93 -58.38 -87.83
N ASP A 902 57.81 -58.48 -87.13
CA ASP A 902 56.99 -59.69 -87.07
C ASP A 902 56.14 -59.80 -88.34
N ALA A 903 56.68 -60.49 -89.35
CA ALA A 903 56.08 -60.55 -90.68
C ALA A 903 54.95 -61.57 -90.78
N ASN A 904 54.92 -62.55 -89.89
CA ASN A 904 53.91 -63.61 -89.86
C ASN A 904 52.77 -63.34 -88.87
N HIS A 905 52.91 -62.29 -88.04
CA HIS A 905 51.95 -61.84 -87.03
C HIS A 905 51.64 -62.90 -85.98
N ASP A 906 52.66 -63.60 -85.49
CA ASP A 906 52.49 -64.61 -84.46
C ASP A 906 52.98 -64.17 -83.06
N GLY A 907 53.60 -62.99 -82.96
CA GLY A 907 54.08 -62.41 -81.71
C GLY A 907 55.31 -63.12 -81.15
N LYS A 908 56.06 -63.86 -81.96
CA LYS A 908 57.30 -64.53 -81.55
C LYS A 908 58.44 -64.07 -82.43
N THR A 909 59.61 -63.92 -81.83
CA THR A 909 60.81 -63.60 -82.59
C THR A 909 61.29 -64.83 -83.35
N ASP A 910 61.09 -64.86 -84.67
CA ASP A 910 61.62 -65.91 -85.55
C ASP A 910 62.98 -65.56 -86.18
N ALA A 911 63.67 -66.58 -86.69
CA ALA A 911 64.97 -66.44 -87.31
C ALA A 911 64.91 -65.53 -88.55
N GLY A 912 65.48 -64.33 -88.42
CA GLY A 912 65.54 -63.32 -89.48
C GLY A 912 64.59 -62.14 -89.29
N GLU A 913 63.77 -62.13 -88.25
CA GLU A 913 62.80 -61.05 -87.96
C GLU A 913 63.41 -59.89 -87.14
N LEU A 914 64.43 -60.15 -86.32
CA LEU A 914 65.21 -59.09 -85.69
C LEU A 914 66.21 -58.52 -86.67
N LYS A 915 66.10 -57.22 -86.91
CA LYS A 915 66.98 -56.46 -87.78
C LYS A 915 67.89 -55.55 -86.98
N LEU A 916 69.14 -55.44 -87.40
CA LEU A 916 70.02 -54.37 -86.94
C LEU A 916 69.49 -53.04 -87.46
N LEU A 917 69.58 -51.98 -86.65
CA LEU A 917 69.28 -50.61 -87.12
C LEU A 917 70.10 -50.29 -88.37
N GLN A 918 71.36 -50.72 -88.42
CA GLN A 918 72.24 -50.54 -89.58
C GLN A 918 71.77 -51.29 -90.84
N ASP A 919 71.17 -52.48 -90.70
CA ASP A 919 70.64 -53.26 -91.83
C ASP A 919 69.37 -52.63 -92.41
N LEU A 920 68.65 -51.88 -91.58
CA LEU A 920 67.51 -51.04 -91.99
C LEU A 920 67.93 -49.63 -92.37
N GLU A 921 69.24 -49.39 -92.47
CA GLU A 921 69.86 -48.11 -92.81
C GLU A 921 69.47 -46.97 -91.86
N ILE A 922 69.14 -47.26 -90.60
CA ILE A 922 68.78 -46.26 -89.57
C ILE A 922 70.04 -45.64 -88.97
N SER A 923 70.14 -44.31 -89.02
CA SER A 923 71.31 -43.54 -88.56
C SER A 923 71.09 -42.84 -87.21
N SER A 924 69.89 -42.36 -86.91
CA SER A 924 69.55 -41.75 -85.61
C SER A 924 68.04 -41.81 -85.31
N LEU A 925 67.67 -41.88 -84.03
CA LEU A 925 66.29 -41.79 -83.53
C LEU A 925 66.11 -40.46 -82.77
N ASP A 926 65.06 -39.69 -83.06
CA ASP A 926 64.81 -38.40 -82.40
C ASP A 926 63.92 -38.55 -81.16
N LEU A 927 64.43 -38.16 -79.99
CA LEU A 927 63.75 -38.33 -78.71
C LEU A 927 62.72 -37.22 -78.41
N ASN A 928 62.68 -36.17 -79.22
CA ASN A 928 61.78 -35.03 -79.03
C ASN A 928 60.38 -35.31 -79.58
N ALA A 929 59.66 -36.20 -78.91
CA ALA A 929 58.31 -36.57 -79.33
C ALA A 929 57.30 -35.44 -79.20
N VAL A 930 56.38 -35.43 -80.15
CA VAL A 930 55.16 -34.63 -80.11
C VAL A 930 53.97 -35.56 -79.86
N LYS A 931 52.92 -35.05 -79.20
CA LYS A 931 51.70 -35.83 -79.00
C LYS A 931 51.03 -36.14 -80.34
N SER A 932 50.68 -37.40 -80.52
CA SER A 932 49.90 -37.91 -81.65
C SER A 932 48.55 -38.42 -81.11
N GLY A 933 47.49 -38.32 -81.90
CA GLY A 933 46.16 -38.82 -81.55
C GLY A 933 45.63 -39.79 -82.60
N LEU A 934 46.52 -40.27 -83.48
CA LEU A 934 46.15 -41.14 -84.57
C LEU A 934 45.78 -42.50 -83.99
N VAL A 935 44.63 -43.03 -84.39
CA VAL A 935 44.22 -44.39 -84.03
C VAL A 935 44.18 -45.21 -85.29
N ASP A 936 44.93 -46.30 -85.26
CA ASP A 936 44.99 -47.25 -86.35
C ASP A 936 44.52 -48.61 -85.85
N ASN A 937 43.55 -49.20 -86.54
CA ASN A 937 42.93 -50.48 -86.22
C ASN A 937 42.56 -50.71 -84.73
N GLY A 938 42.21 -49.66 -84.00
CA GLY A 938 41.87 -49.74 -82.57
C GLY A 938 42.97 -49.24 -81.64
N ASN A 939 44.23 -49.27 -82.08
CA ASN A 939 45.39 -48.91 -81.26
C ASN A 939 45.71 -47.43 -81.35
N LEU A 940 46.02 -46.79 -80.22
CA LEU A 940 46.31 -45.37 -80.17
C LEU A 940 47.80 -45.11 -80.35
N ILE A 941 48.16 -44.37 -81.39
CA ILE A 941 49.51 -43.87 -81.64
C ILE A 941 49.62 -42.52 -80.92
N GLY A 942 50.06 -42.52 -79.65
CA GLY A 942 49.85 -41.39 -78.74
C GLY A 942 51.02 -40.40 -78.61
N LEU A 943 52.25 -40.82 -78.91
CA LEU A 943 53.41 -39.92 -79.02
C LEU A 943 54.15 -40.29 -80.31
N ALA A 944 54.53 -39.32 -81.13
CA ALA A 944 55.21 -39.56 -82.39
C ALA A 944 56.42 -38.63 -82.56
N SER A 945 57.40 -39.11 -83.29
CA SER A 945 58.63 -38.43 -83.67
C SER A 945 59.08 -39.02 -85.00
N GLY A 946 60.34 -38.81 -85.35
CA GLY A 946 60.94 -39.47 -86.49
C GLY A 946 62.27 -40.12 -86.16
N TYR A 947 62.73 -40.91 -87.12
CA TYR A 947 64.11 -41.37 -87.19
C TYR A 947 64.70 -41.03 -88.55
N THR A 948 66.02 -40.91 -88.62
CA THR A 948 66.74 -40.57 -89.86
C THR A 948 67.45 -41.82 -90.39
N LYS A 949 67.39 -42.03 -91.70
CA LYS A 949 68.15 -43.08 -92.41
C LYS A 949 69.55 -42.58 -92.80
N THR A 950 70.43 -43.47 -93.26
CA THR A 950 71.80 -43.13 -93.66
C THR A 950 71.88 -42.32 -94.96
N ASP A 951 70.83 -42.37 -95.79
CA ASP A 951 70.66 -41.53 -96.98
C ASP A 951 70.15 -40.11 -96.67
N GLY A 952 69.85 -39.82 -95.40
CA GLY A 952 69.36 -38.54 -94.90
C GLY A 952 67.84 -38.37 -94.95
N SER A 953 67.08 -39.36 -95.42
CA SER A 953 65.61 -39.36 -95.37
C SER A 953 65.10 -39.59 -93.94
N THR A 954 63.93 -39.04 -93.61
CA THR A 954 63.30 -39.20 -92.29
C THR A 954 62.03 -40.03 -92.38
N MET A 955 61.86 -40.93 -91.42
CA MET A 955 60.74 -41.88 -91.31
C MET A 955 60.03 -41.69 -89.97
N ALA A 956 58.79 -42.15 -89.86
CA ALA A 956 58.01 -42.01 -88.63
C ALA A 956 58.41 -43.06 -87.58
N MET A 957 58.35 -42.66 -86.31
CA MET A 957 58.29 -43.60 -85.20
C MET A 957 57.35 -43.08 -84.14
N ALA A 958 56.71 -43.96 -83.39
CA ALA A 958 55.72 -43.56 -82.42
C ALA A 958 55.57 -44.54 -81.27
N ASP A 959 55.20 -44.01 -80.12
CA ASP A 959 54.76 -44.77 -78.95
C ASP A 959 53.27 -45.09 -79.10
N VAL A 960 52.94 -46.38 -79.07
CA VAL A 960 51.62 -46.90 -79.43
C VAL A 960 50.99 -47.63 -78.25
N TRP A 961 49.80 -47.23 -77.85
CA TRP A 961 48.92 -47.91 -76.92
C TRP A 961 48.14 -48.98 -77.69
N PHE A 962 48.59 -50.22 -77.60
CA PHE A 962 47.87 -51.34 -78.18
C PHE A 962 46.61 -51.68 -77.37
N THR A 963 45.50 -51.89 -78.09
CA THR A 963 44.25 -52.37 -77.51
C THR A 963 44.35 -53.85 -77.14
N LYS A 964 43.59 -54.29 -76.14
CA LYS A 964 43.46 -55.71 -75.80
C LYS A 964 42.13 -56.25 -76.33
N ASP A 965 42.12 -57.48 -76.83
CA ASP A 965 40.92 -58.18 -77.26
C ASP A 965 40.20 -58.71 -76.02
N VAL A 966 39.45 -57.84 -75.37
CA VAL A 966 38.44 -58.24 -74.40
C VAL A 966 37.23 -58.73 -75.19
N GLN A 967 37.05 -60.05 -75.25
CA GLN A 967 35.75 -60.61 -75.62
C GLN A 967 34.71 -59.96 -74.70
N PRO A 968 33.66 -59.30 -75.25
CA PRO A 968 32.62 -58.72 -74.43
C PRO A 968 31.96 -59.84 -73.62
N GLN A 969 32.04 -59.77 -72.29
CA GLN A 969 31.05 -60.47 -71.48
C GLN A 969 29.68 -59.88 -71.87
N LYS A 970 28.72 -60.77 -72.16
CA LYS A 970 27.35 -60.37 -72.42
C LYS A 970 26.77 -59.68 -71.18
N ALA A 971 26.55 -58.38 -71.26
CA ALA A 971 25.49 -57.74 -70.48
C ALA A 971 24.13 -58.16 -71.08
N ASP A 972 23.25 -58.67 -70.22
CA ASP A 972 21.88 -59.05 -70.58
C ASP A 972 20.94 -57.84 -70.43
N ASP A 973 21.11 -56.81 -71.26
CA ASP A 973 20.22 -55.63 -71.26
C ASP A 973 19.86 -55.08 -72.65
N GLY A 974 20.34 -55.69 -73.74
CA GLY A 974 19.80 -55.45 -75.08
C GLY A 974 20.08 -54.07 -75.68
N GLN A 975 21.06 -53.31 -75.19
CA GLN A 975 21.54 -52.07 -75.82
C GLN A 975 22.91 -52.26 -76.52
N PRO A 976 23.23 -51.50 -77.60
CA PRO A 976 24.49 -51.65 -78.32
C PRO A 976 25.70 -51.15 -77.51
N ALA A 977 26.81 -51.88 -77.62
CA ALA A 977 28.11 -51.56 -77.01
C ALA A 977 28.65 -50.16 -77.41
N VAL A 978 29.25 -49.47 -76.43
CA VAL A 978 29.97 -48.20 -76.60
C VAL A 978 31.06 -48.36 -77.66
N LYS A 979 31.17 -47.39 -78.58
CA LYS A 979 32.14 -47.41 -79.69
C LYS A 979 33.41 -46.64 -79.31
N LEU A 980 34.51 -47.05 -79.94
CA LEU A 980 35.86 -46.49 -79.80
C LEU A 980 35.96 -44.96 -79.99
N ASP A 981 35.03 -44.32 -80.69
CA ASP A 981 35.02 -42.86 -80.90
C ASP A 981 34.70 -42.06 -79.61
N ASP A 982 33.98 -42.65 -78.65
CA ASP A 982 33.69 -42.01 -77.36
C ASP A 982 34.91 -42.03 -76.41
N VAL A 983 35.88 -42.90 -76.70
CA VAL A 983 37.14 -43.09 -75.96
C VAL A 983 38.20 -42.07 -76.40
N LEU A 984 38.03 -41.46 -77.58
CA LEU A 984 39.00 -40.56 -78.22
C LEU A 984 38.50 -39.12 -78.37
N ALA A 985 37.27 -38.82 -77.95
CA ALA A 985 36.87 -37.43 -77.78
C ALA A 985 37.76 -36.81 -76.69
N MET A 986 38.67 -35.90 -77.08
CA MET A 986 39.16 -34.89 -76.14
C MET A 986 37.91 -34.28 -75.49
N PRO A 987 37.84 -34.15 -74.15
CA PRO A 987 36.90 -33.21 -73.60
C PRO A 987 37.18 -31.88 -74.30
N THR A 988 36.17 -31.34 -74.98
CA THR A 988 36.21 -30.00 -75.58
C THR A 988 36.15 -28.90 -74.51
N THR A 989 36.51 -29.25 -73.29
CA THR A 989 36.80 -28.37 -72.17
C THR A 989 38.19 -28.73 -71.66
N PRO A 990 39.02 -27.76 -71.26
CA PRO A 990 40.38 -28.06 -70.88
C PRO A 990 40.38 -29.10 -69.73
N LEU A 991 41.36 -30.01 -69.70
CA LEU A 991 41.64 -30.84 -68.52
C LEU A 991 41.94 -29.97 -67.27
N LEU A 992 42.11 -28.67 -67.47
CA LEU A 992 42.07 -27.57 -66.49
C LEU A 992 41.15 -26.45 -67.00
N GLY A 993 39.86 -26.76 -67.19
CA GLY A 993 38.81 -25.80 -67.49
C GLY A 993 38.33 -25.16 -66.21
N VAL A 994 38.67 -23.89 -66.04
CA VAL A 994 38.09 -22.97 -65.07
C VAL A 994 36.55 -22.97 -65.18
N GLU A 995 35.89 -23.81 -64.40
CA GLU A 995 35.07 -23.30 -63.29
C GLU A 995 35.94 -23.47 -62.04
N HIS A 996 36.65 -22.42 -61.62
CA HIS A 996 36.20 -21.80 -60.37
C HIS A 996 34.68 -21.90 -60.16
N VAL A 997 34.25 -23.08 -59.72
CA VAL A 997 33.48 -23.17 -58.49
C VAL A 997 34.49 -23.70 -57.45
N ASP A 998 35.53 -22.94 -57.14
CA ASP A 998 35.48 -22.32 -55.81
C ASP A 998 34.22 -21.47 -55.63
N LEU A 999 33.14 -22.15 -55.28
CA LEU A 999 32.27 -21.76 -54.20
C LEU A 999 31.91 -23.13 -53.57
N SER A 1000 31.99 -23.34 -52.27
CA SER A 1000 30.81 -23.04 -51.46
C SER A 1000 29.47 -23.07 -52.25
N LYS A 1001 29.16 -24.14 -53.01
CA LYS A 1001 27.90 -24.42 -53.71
C LYS A 1001 27.79 -25.94 -53.90
N SER A 1002 26.78 -26.66 -53.43
CA SER A 1002 25.47 -26.29 -52.89
C SER A 1002 25.09 -27.44 -51.94
N ALA A 1003 24.80 -27.27 -50.65
CA ALA A 1003 23.72 -26.44 -50.14
C ALA A 1003 22.57 -26.35 -51.17
N LEU A 1004 21.95 -27.50 -51.45
CA LEU A 1004 20.56 -27.51 -51.88
C LEU A 1004 19.76 -26.85 -50.77
N LEU A 1005 19.56 -25.54 -50.87
CA LEU A 1005 18.39 -24.92 -50.25
C LEU A 1005 17.18 -25.50 -50.98
N PRO A 1006 16.21 -26.11 -50.25
CA PRO A 1006 14.96 -26.50 -50.86
C PRO A 1006 14.33 -25.25 -51.49
N GLN A 1007 13.93 -25.36 -52.75
CA GLN A 1007 13.00 -24.41 -53.33
C GLN A 1007 11.66 -24.56 -52.61
N THR A 1008 11.46 -23.74 -51.59
CA THR A 1008 10.15 -23.26 -51.20
C THR A 1008 10.10 -21.76 -51.49
N PRO A 1009 9.04 -21.23 -52.12
CA PRO A 1009 8.92 -19.80 -52.33
C PRO A 1009 8.85 -19.14 -50.96
N ASP A 1010 9.85 -18.31 -50.65
CA ASP A 1010 9.95 -17.64 -49.36
C ASP A 1010 8.92 -16.51 -49.27
N ILE A 1011 7.77 -16.87 -48.72
CA ILE A 1011 6.65 -15.98 -48.40
C ILE A 1011 7.02 -15.00 -47.27
N HIS A 1012 8.17 -15.18 -46.59
CA HIS A 1012 8.61 -14.31 -45.50
C HIS A 1012 9.31 -13.04 -45.95
N LEU A 1013 10.09 -13.00 -47.04
CA LEU A 1013 10.75 -11.76 -47.46
C LEU A 1013 9.74 -10.73 -48.00
N ALA A 1014 8.75 -11.18 -48.78
CA ALA A 1014 7.65 -10.33 -49.22
C ALA A 1014 6.72 -9.91 -48.07
N ALA A 1015 6.63 -10.71 -46.99
CA ALA A 1015 5.89 -10.35 -45.79
C ALA A 1015 6.68 -9.38 -44.88
N ILE A 1016 8.01 -9.49 -44.82
CA ILE A 1016 8.88 -8.58 -44.05
C ILE A 1016 8.96 -7.22 -44.74
N ASP A 1017 9.11 -7.16 -46.06
CA ASP A 1017 9.09 -5.89 -46.81
C ASP A 1017 7.69 -5.23 -46.78
N ARG A 1018 6.62 -6.03 -46.75
CA ARG A 1018 5.24 -5.52 -46.58
C ARG A 1018 4.95 -5.07 -45.16
N LYS A 1019 5.51 -5.74 -44.14
CA LYS A 1019 5.35 -5.39 -42.72
C LYS A 1019 6.23 -4.20 -42.31
N LEU A 1020 7.42 -4.05 -42.91
CA LEU A 1020 8.24 -2.84 -42.79
C LEU A 1020 7.59 -1.63 -43.48
N ALA A 1021 6.91 -1.84 -44.63
CA ALA A 1021 6.12 -0.80 -45.27
C ALA A 1021 4.86 -0.41 -44.46
N GLU A 1022 4.18 -1.37 -43.82
CA GLU A 1022 3.04 -1.13 -42.91
C GLU A 1022 3.49 -0.48 -41.57
N GLU A 1023 4.66 -0.83 -41.02
CA GLU A 1023 5.24 -0.19 -39.83
C GLU A 1023 5.72 1.26 -40.08
N ASP A 1024 6.23 1.57 -41.28
CA ASP A 1024 6.58 2.93 -41.68
C ASP A 1024 5.35 3.81 -41.99
N GLU A 1025 4.21 3.20 -42.32
CA GLU A 1025 2.92 3.87 -42.51
C GLU A 1025 2.19 4.09 -41.17
N LEU A 1026 2.33 3.16 -40.21
CA LEU A 1026 1.85 3.31 -38.83
C LEU A 1026 2.65 4.34 -38.01
N ARG A 1027 3.98 4.44 -38.22
CA ARG A 1027 4.82 5.49 -37.60
C ARG A 1027 4.46 6.92 -38.05
N ARG A 1028 3.91 7.10 -39.26
CA ARG A 1028 3.46 8.42 -39.76
C ARG A 1028 2.08 8.85 -39.24
N ASN A 1029 1.27 7.93 -38.71
CA ASN A 1029 -0.13 8.19 -38.31
C ASN A 1029 -0.38 8.32 -36.79
N GLY A 1030 0.67 8.39 -35.96
CA GLY A 1030 0.62 9.02 -34.64
C GLY A 1030 -0.39 8.47 -33.62
N ASN A 1031 -0.38 7.16 -33.36
CA ASN A 1031 -1.23 6.58 -32.30
C ASN A 1031 -0.48 5.51 -31.50
N TRP A 1032 0.16 5.90 -30.39
CA TRP A 1032 0.62 4.99 -29.33
C TRP A 1032 0.39 5.64 -27.96
N LEU A 1033 -0.41 4.95 -27.13
CA LEU A 1033 -0.65 5.16 -25.70
C LEU A 1033 0.49 4.56 -24.89
#